data_AF-A0A8H4TEQ8-F1
#
_entry.id   AF-A0A8H4TEQ8-F1
#
_cell.length_a   1.000
_cell.length_b   1.000
_cell.length_c   1.000
_cell.angle_alpha   90.00
_cell.angle_beta   90.00
_cell.angle_gamma   90.00
#
_symmetry.space_group_name_H-M   'P 1'
#
loop_
_entity.id
_entity.type
_entity.pdbx_description
1 polymer ?
#
loop_
_entity_poly.entity_id
_entity_poly.type
_entity_poly.pdbx_seq_one_letter_code
_entity_poly.pdbx_strand_id
1 'polypeptide(L)'
;MSSDAETSSSGPGEHAISGQDDEAKIQPTMEAGTRVSEPERYAQETIRDYLLENVEEFRRLLELRRKGWETSGGDTHFKKQREAADKCSASSTQFFYTMMKTIAKDLDKATGALNLSKVEHPALLDMCAAPGGFADVALTKTPGIRIRAMSLPVEQGGHDVKVLNAKVSVEFRDITTLAADMGITKNDVPLNFPGPYDLLFEKVLDDTEKFDLVFCDGQVLRTHPRAEWREPREATRLTLTQTALGLEHLKNGGTMVILMHKLDSWRSFDLINQFSKMATVKLYKHYRHHKIRSSFYLVAKSIQAESALAKEMVAVWKRRYKIATFGTDEEYAEMHRVTRETALVELEKFGEKHYATPHPEWVDFPNNLPPGTKPSQGMTRDHDPIIPQEGLGIYEIDVPVRDNTPITLRIYRQATNHHALPLFLYMHGGGYVTGGLETDDATCRVLALELPISVASVEYRLAPEHKFPIGFEDSFDVVRWVASSEGQRKLNTDLSKGFILGGTSAGANFTAGISHLARDEGLCPKITGVVFLAGSFCHPDVRPKKYLDRIMSVDEINDAPGLTRKSIDYFAGLYGAPPTDKRLSPLLFDSHAGIAKKAYFAICGWDPRRDEAILLDQLLQEAGLSTKSHIYSGLPHGFWTTCTDLPVSKKWLQDLLQGVHWLLE
;
A
#
# COMPACT_ATOMS: atom_id res chain seq x y z
N MET A 1 19.95 -55.78 -42.18
CA MET A 1 21.11 -55.37 -42.99
C MET A 1 20.69 -54.12 -43.74
N SER A 2 21.40 -53.01 -43.47
CA SER A 2 21.74 -51.86 -44.35
C SER A 2 20.65 -51.24 -45.24
N SER A 3 20.52 -49.93 -45.43
CA SER A 3 21.37 -48.76 -45.15
C SER A 3 20.63 -47.50 -45.64
N ASP A 4 20.78 -46.41 -44.91
CA ASP A 4 21.05 -45.01 -45.33
C ASP A 4 20.12 -44.23 -46.29
N ALA A 5 19.68 -43.05 -45.79
CA ALA A 5 20.08 -41.70 -46.26
C ALA A 5 18.92 -40.67 -46.38
N GLU A 6 18.90 -39.77 -45.39
CA GLU A 6 18.72 -38.30 -45.39
C GLU A 6 17.84 -37.55 -46.43
N THR A 7 17.00 -36.63 -45.92
CA THR A 7 17.15 -35.17 -46.16
C THR A 7 16.35 -34.34 -45.15
N SER A 8 16.75 -33.08 -45.00
CA SER A 8 16.68 -32.20 -43.83
C SER A 8 15.42 -31.31 -43.72
N SER A 9 15.06 -30.94 -42.49
CA SER A 9 14.46 -29.62 -42.22
C SER A 9 14.86 -29.10 -40.84
N SER A 10 15.47 -27.92 -40.85
CA SER A 10 16.01 -27.10 -39.77
C SER A 10 14.98 -26.66 -38.71
N GLY A 11 15.36 -26.71 -37.45
CA GLY A 11 14.70 -25.99 -36.35
C GLY A 11 15.66 -25.00 -35.67
N PRO A 12 15.15 -24.18 -34.74
CA PRO A 12 15.98 -23.63 -33.69
C PRO A 12 15.44 -23.98 -32.28
N GLY A 13 16.30 -24.63 -31.50
CA GLY A 13 16.97 -23.97 -30.35
C GLY A 13 16.26 -23.96 -28.99
N GLU A 14 16.72 -24.84 -28.11
CA GLU A 14 16.49 -24.88 -26.67
C GLU A 14 17.04 -23.65 -25.92
N HIS A 15 16.43 -23.30 -24.77
CA HIS A 15 17.15 -22.69 -23.64
C HIS A 15 16.61 -23.23 -22.31
N ALA A 16 17.28 -24.27 -21.81
CA ALA A 16 17.39 -24.56 -20.39
C ALA A 16 18.52 -23.70 -19.81
N ILE A 17 18.27 -23.02 -18.69
CA ILE A 17 19.25 -22.18 -18.00
C ILE A 17 20.09 -23.09 -17.10
N SER A 18 21.34 -23.35 -17.50
CA SER A 18 22.40 -23.85 -16.61
C SER A 18 23.07 -22.67 -15.89
N GLY A 19 23.34 -22.85 -14.59
CA GLY A 19 24.14 -21.90 -13.81
C GLY A 19 25.63 -21.98 -14.14
N GLN A 20 26.32 -20.89 -13.78
CA GLN A 20 27.78 -20.68 -13.73
C GLN A 20 28.50 -20.53 -15.08
N ASP A 21 28.69 -19.26 -15.48
CA ASP A 21 29.99 -18.58 -15.63
C ASP A 21 29.88 -17.46 -16.67
N ASP A 22 29.98 -16.21 -16.21
CA ASP A 22 30.63 -15.10 -16.91
C ASP A 22 30.66 -13.87 -16.00
N GLU A 23 31.56 -13.89 -15.02
CA GLU A 23 32.16 -12.68 -14.45
C GLU A 23 33.11 -12.08 -15.50
N ALA A 24 32.58 -11.27 -16.41
CA ALA A 24 33.40 -10.41 -17.26
C ALA A 24 33.03 -8.95 -17.04
N LYS A 25 33.95 -8.24 -16.38
CA LYS A 25 33.94 -6.79 -16.08
C LYS A 25 33.48 -5.95 -17.27
N ILE A 26 32.39 -5.20 -17.06
CA ILE A 26 32.19 -3.90 -17.71
C ILE A 26 31.89 -2.90 -16.59
N GLN A 27 32.91 -2.16 -16.16
CA GLN A 27 32.69 -0.92 -15.40
C GLN A 27 32.20 0.15 -16.39
N PRO A 28 31.03 0.77 -16.18
CA PRO A 28 30.70 1.99 -16.90
C PRO A 28 31.48 3.15 -16.28
N THR A 29 32.34 3.76 -17.09
CA THR A 29 32.89 5.09 -16.79
C THR A 29 31.75 6.07 -16.57
N MET A 30 31.70 6.65 -15.37
CA MET A 30 30.70 7.66 -15.01
C MET A 30 30.95 8.97 -15.77
N GLU A 31 30.14 9.23 -16.78
CA GLU A 31 29.77 10.60 -17.16
C GLU A 31 28.43 10.94 -16.50
N ALA A 32 28.38 12.08 -15.82
CA ALA A 32 27.19 12.57 -15.15
C ALA A 32 26.13 12.99 -16.18
N GLY A 33 24.95 12.35 -16.19
CA GLY A 33 23.76 12.92 -16.84
C GLY A 33 22.74 11.99 -17.48
N THR A 34 22.98 10.68 -17.58
CA THR A 34 22.02 9.76 -18.24
C THR A 34 21.49 8.71 -17.26
N ARG A 35 20.18 8.80 -16.93
CA ARG A 35 19.46 7.72 -16.23
C ARG A 35 19.61 6.42 -17.03
N VAL A 36 20.35 5.46 -16.50
CA VAL A 36 20.48 4.12 -17.09
C VAL A 36 19.10 3.45 -17.02
N SER A 37 18.55 3.05 -18.16
CA SER A 37 17.19 2.54 -18.27
C SER A 37 17.09 1.05 -17.91
N GLU A 38 16.32 0.71 -16.88
CA GLU A 38 16.16 -0.65 -16.33
C GLU A 38 15.01 -1.45 -17.01
N PRO A 39 15.19 -2.75 -17.34
CA PRO A 39 14.12 -3.67 -17.74
C PRO A 39 13.06 -3.97 -16.66
N GLU A 40 11.83 -4.31 -17.09
CA GLU A 40 10.68 -4.72 -16.25
C GLU A 40 11.03 -5.80 -15.19
N ARG A 41 12.00 -6.67 -15.51
CA ARG A 41 12.48 -7.73 -14.60
C ARG A 41 12.91 -7.17 -13.24
N TYR A 42 13.53 -5.98 -13.19
CA TYR A 42 13.98 -5.40 -11.93
C TYR A 42 12.82 -4.98 -11.02
N ALA A 43 11.74 -4.43 -11.57
CA ALA A 43 10.52 -4.15 -10.81
C ALA A 43 9.82 -5.43 -10.33
N GLN A 44 9.88 -6.49 -11.12
CA GLN A 44 9.40 -7.80 -10.68
C GLN A 44 10.24 -8.36 -9.52
N GLU A 45 11.57 -8.20 -9.58
CA GLU A 45 12.47 -8.57 -8.49
C GLU A 45 12.13 -7.78 -7.21
N THR A 46 11.85 -6.48 -7.31
CA THR A 46 11.39 -5.66 -6.18
C THR A 46 10.16 -6.23 -5.47
N ILE A 47 9.11 -6.59 -6.21
CA ILE A 47 7.91 -7.22 -5.62
C ILE A 47 8.27 -8.54 -4.96
N ARG A 48 9.12 -9.34 -5.61
CA ARG A 48 9.52 -10.64 -5.09
C ARG A 48 10.31 -10.50 -3.78
N ASP A 49 11.23 -9.56 -3.71
CA ASP A 49 12.05 -9.28 -2.54
C ASP A 49 11.16 -8.81 -1.37
N TYR A 50 10.23 -7.89 -1.63
CA TYR A 50 9.24 -7.48 -0.64
C TYR A 50 8.41 -8.66 -0.10
N LEU A 51 7.90 -9.53 -0.98
CA LEU A 51 7.13 -10.71 -0.56
C LEU A 51 8.00 -11.73 0.20
N LEU A 52 9.28 -11.86 -0.15
CA LEU A 52 10.23 -12.71 0.56
C LEU A 52 10.52 -12.20 1.97
N GLU A 53 10.62 -10.89 2.15
CA GLU A 53 10.84 -10.27 3.46
C GLU A 53 9.58 -10.39 4.33
N ASN A 54 8.41 -10.14 3.76
CA ASN A 54 7.18 -9.89 4.52
C ASN A 54 6.17 -11.05 4.55
N VAL A 55 6.28 -12.08 3.69
CA VAL A 55 5.27 -13.15 3.57
C VAL A 55 5.89 -14.53 3.71
N GLU A 56 5.67 -15.17 4.87
CA GLU A 56 6.22 -16.49 5.18
C GLU A 56 5.74 -17.59 4.21
N GLU A 57 4.46 -17.59 3.85
CA GLU A 57 3.90 -18.56 2.92
C GLU A 57 4.52 -18.46 1.53
N PHE A 58 4.91 -17.24 1.12
CA PHE A 58 5.57 -17.01 -0.16
C PHE A 58 7.00 -17.57 -0.14
N ARG A 59 7.75 -17.36 0.96
CA ARG A 59 9.06 -18.01 1.17
C ARG A 59 8.94 -19.54 1.07
N ARG A 60 7.97 -20.13 1.78
CA ARG A 60 7.73 -21.58 1.75
C ARG A 60 7.35 -22.08 0.35
N LEU A 61 6.51 -21.33 -0.38
CA LEU A 61 6.12 -21.66 -1.74
C LEU A 61 7.31 -21.64 -2.70
N LEU A 62 8.19 -20.65 -2.59
CA LEU A 62 9.38 -20.55 -3.45
C LEU A 62 10.33 -21.73 -3.23
N GLU A 63 10.55 -22.14 -1.97
CA GLU A 63 11.37 -23.32 -1.68
C GLU A 63 10.76 -24.61 -2.24
N LEU A 64 9.43 -24.77 -2.18
CA LEU A 64 8.74 -25.89 -2.80
C LEU A 64 8.85 -25.88 -4.34
N ARG A 65 8.73 -24.69 -4.97
CA ARG A 65 8.93 -24.54 -6.42
C ARG A 65 10.34 -24.94 -6.82
N ARG A 66 11.36 -24.48 -6.08
CA ARG A 66 12.77 -24.81 -6.33
C ARG A 66 12.99 -26.32 -6.31
N LYS A 67 12.50 -27.02 -5.28
CA LYS A 67 12.54 -28.49 -5.20
C LYS A 67 11.86 -29.16 -6.39
N GLY A 68 10.75 -28.61 -6.87
CA GLY A 68 10.05 -29.14 -8.05
C GLY A 68 10.85 -28.99 -9.35
N TRP A 69 11.45 -27.82 -9.57
CA TRP A 69 12.27 -27.56 -10.76
C TRP A 69 13.55 -28.40 -10.83
N GLU A 70 14.09 -28.79 -9.68
CA GLU A 70 15.27 -29.65 -9.58
C GLU A 70 14.95 -31.14 -9.82
N THR A 71 13.69 -31.51 -10.12
CA THR A 71 13.29 -32.89 -10.42
C THR A 71 13.02 -33.13 -11.91
N SER A 72 13.59 -34.22 -12.46
CA SER A 72 13.42 -34.64 -13.86
C SER A 72 11.98 -35.03 -14.26
N GLY A 73 11.08 -35.18 -13.28
CA GLY A 73 9.66 -35.47 -13.52
C GLY A 73 8.80 -34.24 -13.87
N GLY A 74 9.28 -33.03 -13.59
CA GLY A 74 8.53 -31.77 -13.79
C GLY A 74 8.18 -31.51 -15.26
N ASP A 75 9.15 -31.61 -16.15
CA ASP A 75 8.96 -31.36 -17.58
C ASP A 75 7.96 -32.33 -18.21
N THR A 76 8.04 -33.60 -17.83
CA THR A 76 7.09 -34.62 -18.29
C THR A 76 5.68 -34.33 -17.81
N HIS A 77 5.51 -33.90 -16.55
CA HIS A 77 4.22 -33.52 -16.00
C HIS A 77 3.60 -32.34 -16.76
N PHE A 78 4.37 -31.27 -16.99
CA PHE A 78 3.87 -30.11 -17.72
C PHE A 78 3.63 -30.41 -19.20
N LYS A 79 4.46 -31.23 -19.84
CA LYS A 79 4.25 -31.67 -21.23
C LYS A 79 2.91 -32.41 -21.38
N LYS A 80 2.61 -33.36 -20.50
CA LYS A 80 1.31 -34.07 -20.50
C LYS A 80 0.12 -33.12 -20.31
N GLN A 81 0.24 -32.13 -19.42
CA GLN A 81 -0.81 -31.13 -19.26
C GLN A 81 -1.00 -30.26 -20.50
N ARG A 82 0.09 -29.91 -21.19
CA ARG A 82 0.02 -29.14 -22.44
C ARG A 82 -0.70 -29.94 -23.52
N GLU A 83 -0.29 -31.19 -23.75
CA GLU A 83 -0.91 -32.09 -24.72
C GLU A 83 -2.42 -32.32 -24.45
N ALA A 84 -2.81 -32.42 -23.18
CA ALA A 84 -4.22 -32.56 -22.79
C ALA A 84 -5.04 -31.29 -23.04
N ALA A 85 -4.45 -30.10 -22.89
CA ALA A 85 -5.10 -28.82 -23.18
C ALA A 85 -5.25 -28.60 -24.69
N ASP A 86 -4.24 -28.99 -25.49
CA ASP A 86 -4.20 -28.77 -26.93
C ASP A 86 -5.16 -29.72 -27.70
N LYS A 87 -5.53 -30.87 -27.11
CA LYS A 87 -6.45 -31.88 -27.70
C LYS A 87 -7.85 -31.84 -27.07
N CYS A 88 -8.49 -30.67 -27.09
CA CYS A 88 -9.81 -30.47 -26.49
C CYS A 88 -10.90 -31.24 -27.27
N SER A 89 -11.61 -32.15 -26.60
CA SER A 89 -12.75 -32.89 -27.17
C SER A 89 -14.09 -32.34 -26.65
N ALA A 90 -15.23 -32.77 -27.20
CA ALA A 90 -16.55 -32.35 -26.71
C ALA A 90 -16.77 -32.62 -25.20
N SER A 91 -16.16 -33.69 -24.66
CA SER A 91 -16.18 -34.00 -23.23
C SER A 91 -15.30 -33.03 -22.42
N SER A 92 -14.16 -32.60 -22.96
CA SER A 92 -13.30 -31.55 -22.39
C SER A 92 -14.04 -30.21 -22.31
N THR A 93 -14.78 -29.81 -23.34
CA THR A 93 -15.60 -28.59 -23.32
C THR A 93 -16.69 -28.66 -22.24
N GLN A 94 -17.30 -29.83 -22.01
CA GLN A 94 -18.28 -30.02 -20.92
C GLN A 94 -17.65 -29.89 -19.54
N PHE A 95 -16.44 -30.43 -19.39
CA PHE A 95 -15.67 -30.28 -18.17
C PHE A 95 -15.35 -28.81 -17.87
N PHE A 96 -14.82 -28.06 -18.85
CA PHE A 96 -14.49 -26.63 -18.68
C PHE A 96 -15.73 -25.79 -18.35
N TYR A 97 -16.86 -26.05 -19.01
CA TYR A 97 -18.12 -25.38 -18.70
C TYR A 97 -18.55 -25.61 -17.26
N THR A 98 -18.52 -26.86 -16.80
CA THR A 98 -18.88 -27.21 -15.41
C THR A 98 -17.92 -26.61 -14.39
N MET A 99 -16.62 -26.60 -14.71
CA MET A 99 -15.58 -25.97 -13.91
C MET A 99 -15.82 -24.47 -13.77
N MET A 100 -16.02 -23.74 -14.88
CA MET A 100 -16.29 -22.30 -14.87
C MET A 100 -17.55 -21.95 -14.09
N LYS A 101 -18.64 -22.72 -14.24
CA LYS A 101 -19.85 -22.53 -13.43
C LYS A 101 -19.58 -22.68 -11.94
N THR A 102 -18.76 -23.67 -11.56
CA THR A 102 -18.38 -23.90 -10.15
C THR A 102 -17.57 -22.72 -9.63
N ILE A 103 -16.57 -22.28 -10.39
CA ILE A 103 -15.74 -21.13 -10.05
C ILE A 103 -16.58 -19.86 -9.92
N ALA A 104 -17.47 -19.59 -10.87
CA ALA A 104 -18.32 -18.40 -10.88
C ALA A 104 -19.26 -18.35 -9.66
N LYS A 105 -19.86 -19.48 -9.27
CA LYS A 105 -20.70 -19.58 -8.07
C LYS A 105 -19.90 -19.31 -6.79
N ASP A 106 -18.75 -19.93 -6.65
CA ASP A 106 -17.93 -19.79 -5.44
C ASP A 106 -17.27 -18.41 -5.35
N LEU A 107 -16.85 -17.84 -6.49
CA LEU A 107 -16.36 -16.47 -6.60
C LEU A 107 -17.46 -15.48 -6.19
N ASP A 108 -18.67 -15.63 -6.73
CA ASP A 108 -19.80 -14.76 -6.38
C ASP A 108 -20.16 -14.90 -4.90
N LYS A 109 -20.19 -16.12 -4.35
CA LYS A 109 -20.43 -16.34 -2.92
C LYS A 109 -19.42 -15.59 -2.04
N ALA A 110 -18.14 -15.56 -2.44
CA ALA A 110 -17.08 -14.92 -1.66
C ALA A 110 -17.01 -13.39 -1.83
N THR A 111 -17.45 -12.86 -2.97
CA THR A 111 -17.17 -11.46 -3.37
C THR A 111 -18.43 -10.64 -3.67
N GLY A 112 -19.56 -11.30 -3.91
CA GLY A 112 -20.79 -10.71 -4.43
C GLY A 112 -20.62 -10.05 -5.80
N ALA A 113 -19.69 -10.54 -6.63
CA ALA A 113 -19.36 -9.95 -7.93
C ALA A 113 -20.54 -9.94 -8.91
N LEU A 114 -21.44 -10.91 -8.83
CA LEU A 114 -22.58 -11.05 -9.73
C LEU A 114 -23.88 -10.50 -9.10
N ASN A 115 -23.79 -9.76 -8.00
CA ASN A 115 -24.98 -9.17 -7.36
C ASN A 115 -25.44 -7.89 -8.08
N LEU A 116 -26.45 -8.05 -8.94
CA LEU A 116 -27.08 -6.97 -9.71
C LEU A 116 -28.51 -6.67 -9.24
N SER A 117 -28.88 -7.05 -8.01
CA SER A 117 -30.25 -6.93 -7.48
C SER A 117 -30.81 -5.50 -7.45
N LYS A 118 -29.94 -4.49 -7.45
CA LYS A 118 -30.32 -3.07 -7.45
C LYS A 118 -30.30 -2.41 -8.84
N VAL A 119 -30.06 -3.19 -9.89
CA VAL A 119 -29.94 -2.69 -11.27
C VAL A 119 -31.24 -2.99 -12.02
N GLU A 120 -31.90 -1.94 -12.53
CA GLU A 120 -33.21 -2.04 -13.18
C GLU A 120 -33.14 -2.75 -14.55
N HIS A 121 -32.04 -2.55 -15.29
CA HIS A 121 -31.79 -3.16 -16.60
C HIS A 121 -30.36 -3.68 -16.72
N PRO A 122 -30.05 -4.82 -16.07
CA PRO A 122 -28.68 -5.30 -15.99
C PRO A 122 -28.18 -5.78 -17.36
N ALA A 123 -26.97 -5.38 -17.71
CA ALA A 123 -26.27 -5.80 -18.92
C ALA A 123 -24.87 -6.33 -18.59
N LEU A 124 -24.46 -7.36 -19.33
CA LEU A 124 -23.19 -8.05 -19.17
C LEU A 124 -22.42 -8.11 -20.48
N LEU A 125 -21.12 -7.83 -20.42
CA LEU A 125 -20.16 -8.09 -21.49
C LEU A 125 -19.22 -9.24 -21.08
N ASP A 126 -19.24 -10.33 -21.83
CA ASP A 126 -18.38 -11.50 -21.61
C ASP A 126 -17.38 -11.62 -22.77
N MET A 127 -16.15 -11.16 -22.55
CA MET A 127 -15.09 -11.21 -23.56
C MET A 127 -14.28 -12.49 -23.37
N CYS A 128 -14.22 -13.30 -24.44
CA CYS A 128 -13.68 -14.66 -24.44
C CYS A 128 -14.58 -15.68 -23.71
N ALA A 129 -15.89 -15.54 -23.89
CA ALA A 129 -16.90 -16.22 -23.10
C ALA A 129 -16.84 -17.76 -23.12
N ALA A 130 -16.34 -18.40 -24.18
CA ALA A 130 -16.45 -19.85 -24.31
C ALA A 130 -15.69 -20.61 -23.20
N PRO A 131 -16.30 -21.67 -22.63
CA PRO A 131 -17.60 -22.27 -22.98
C PRO A 131 -18.86 -21.64 -22.36
N GLY A 132 -18.76 -20.54 -21.61
CA GLY A 132 -19.89 -19.71 -21.17
C GLY A 132 -20.33 -19.92 -19.71
N GLY A 133 -19.49 -20.54 -18.88
CA GLY A 133 -19.88 -20.88 -17.50
C GLY A 133 -20.18 -19.67 -16.62
N PHE A 134 -19.47 -18.54 -16.80
CA PHE A 134 -19.73 -17.30 -16.06
C PHE A 134 -21.02 -16.62 -16.51
N ALA A 135 -21.24 -16.45 -17.82
CA ALA A 135 -22.50 -15.97 -18.39
C ALA A 135 -23.72 -16.75 -17.89
N ASP A 136 -23.63 -18.08 -17.84
CA ASP A 136 -24.72 -18.93 -17.35
C ASP A 136 -25.07 -18.69 -15.88
N VAL A 137 -24.06 -18.56 -15.01
CA VAL A 137 -24.28 -18.29 -13.59
C VAL A 137 -24.87 -16.89 -13.40
N ALA A 138 -24.39 -15.89 -14.16
CA ALA A 138 -24.97 -14.55 -14.14
C ALA A 138 -26.43 -14.54 -14.57
N LEU A 139 -26.77 -15.24 -15.66
CA LEU A 139 -28.14 -15.40 -16.16
C LEU A 139 -29.04 -16.13 -15.16
N THR A 140 -28.55 -17.20 -14.53
CA THR A 140 -29.29 -17.96 -13.52
C THR A 140 -29.62 -17.08 -12.30
N LYS A 141 -28.66 -16.26 -11.86
CA LYS A 141 -28.80 -15.37 -10.71
C LYS A 141 -29.67 -14.15 -11.01
N THR A 142 -29.56 -13.63 -12.23
CA THR A 142 -30.27 -12.44 -12.71
C THR A 142 -30.99 -12.76 -14.01
N PRO A 143 -32.17 -13.42 -13.98
CA PRO A 143 -32.86 -13.85 -15.20
C PRO A 143 -33.19 -12.70 -16.18
N GLY A 144 -33.24 -11.46 -15.69
CA GLY A 144 -33.46 -10.24 -16.47
C GLY A 144 -32.26 -9.75 -17.28
N ILE A 145 -31.05 -10.25 -17.03
CA ILE A 145 -29.81 -9.72 -17.60
C ILE A 145 -29.73 -9.92 -19.12
N ARG A 146 -29.28 -8.90 -19.83
CA ARG A 146 -28.87 -9.01 -21.24
C ARG A 146 -27.38 -9.30 -21.30
N ILE A 147 -26.98 -10.31 -22.05
CA ILE A 147 -25.58 -10.73 -22.15
C ILE A 147 -25.13 -10.59 -23.60
N ARG A 148 -24.08 -9.80 -23.81
CA ARG A 148 -23.30 -9.77 -25.04
C ARG A 148 -22.01 -10.53 -24.79
N ALA A 149 -21.79 -11.60 -25.53
CA ALA A 149 -20.66 -12.50 -25.39
C ALA A 149 -19.85 -12.52 -26.68
N MET A 150 -18.53 -12.45 -26.57
CA MET A 150 -17.61 -12.60 -27.69
C MET A 150 -16.70 -13.79 -27.44
N SER A 151 -16.46 -14.62 -28.46
CA SER A 151 -15.56 -15.76 -28.36
C SER A 151 -14.79 -15.99 -29.65
N LEU A 152 -13.59 -16.56 -29.58
CA LEU A 152 -12.84 -16.94 -30.77
C LEU A 152 -13.64 -17.99 -31.59
N PRO A 153 -13.72 -17.87 -32.93
CA PRO A 153 -14.37 -18.86 -33.77
C PRO A 153 -13.75 -20.26 -33.61
N VAL A 154 -14.56 -21.31 -33.71
CA VAL A 154 -14.11 -22.70 -33.51
C VAL A 154 -13.12 -23.11 -34.59
N GLU A 155 -13.35 -22.66 -35.83
CA GLU A 155 -12.46 -22.83 -36.98
C GLU A 155 -11.10 -22.15 -36.80
N GLN A 156 -11.00 -21.17 -35.91
CA GLN A 156 -9.74 -20.51 -35.52
C GLN A 156 -9.14 -21.09 -34.23
N GLY A 157 -9.56 -22.29 -33.84
CA GLY A 157 -9.07 -22.97 -32.64
C GLY A 157 -9.78 -22.57 -31.35
N GLY A 158 -10.90 -21.85 -31.44
CA GLY A 158 -11.78 -21.51 -30.33
C GLY A 158 -12.64 -22.68 -29.83
N HIS A 159 -13.58 -22.38 -28.93
CA HIS A 159 -14.47 -23.37 -28.33
C HIS A 159 -15.94 -22.97 -28.48
N ASP A 160 -16.84 -23.95 -28.53
CA ASP A 160 -18.28 -23.72 -28.52
C ASP A 160 -18.73 -23.06 -27.21
N VAL A 161 -19.66 -22.10 -27.33
CA VAL A 161 -20.39 -21.51 -26.20
C VAL A 161 -21.63 -22.36 -25.91
N LYS A 162 -21.76 -22.85 -24.68
CA LYS A 162 -22.83 -23.78 -24.29
C LYS A 162 -24.11 -23.11 -23.78
N VAL A 163 -24.07 -21.80 -23.56
CA VAL A 163 -25.21 -21.05 -23.04
C VAL A 163 -26.15 -20.69 -24.18
N LEU A 164 -27.27 -21.41 -24.26
CA LEU A 164 -28.32 -21.15 -25.24
C LEU A 164 -29.50 -20.46 -24.54
N ASN A 165 -29.62 -19.14 -24.73
CA ASN A 165 -30.74 -18.35 -24.19
C ASN A 165 -30.98 -17.12 -25.07
N ALA A 166 -32.25 -16.73 -25.27
CA ALA A 166 -32.61 -15.57 -26.08
C ALA A 166 -32.03 -14.23 -25.58
N LYS A 167 -31.60 -14.16 -24.30
CA LYS A 167 -30.96 -12.99 -23.70
C LYS A 167 -29.44 -12.98 -23.85
N VAL A 168 -28.87 -14.02 -24.44
CA VAL A 168 -27.43 -14.18 -24.68
C VAL A 168 -27.19 -14.07 -26.17
N SER A 169 -26.57 -12.97 -26.57
CA SER A 169 -26.05 -12.79 -27.93
C SER A 169 -24.58 -13.20 -27.95
N VAL A 170 -24.23 -14.19 -28.77
CA VAL A 170 -22.86 -14.67 -28.92
C VAL A 170 -22.34 -14.28 -30.30
N GLU A 171 -21.23 -13.56 -30.32
CA GLU A 171 -20.48 -13.22 -31.52
C GLU A 171 -19.16 -14.00 -31.56
N PHE A 172 -18.92 -14.73 -32.64
CA PHE A 172 -17.64 -15.41 -32.84
C PHE A 172 -16.67 -14.47 -33.55
N ARG A 173 -15.69 -13.94 -32.81
CA ARG A 173 -14.71 -12.96 -33.30
C ARG A 173 -13.45 -12.98 -32.46
N ASP A 174 -12.30 -12.78 -33.11
CA ASP A 174 -11.05 -12.47 -32.44
C ASP A 174 -11.05 -11.00 -31.98
N ILE A 175 -11.25 -10.77 -30.69
CA ILE A 175 -11.31 -9.40 -30.15
C ILE A 175 -10.01 -8.63 -30.34
N THR A 176 -8.86 -9.31 -30.48
CA THR A 176 -7.57 -8.61 -30.68
C THR A 176 -7.48 -7.96 -32.05
N THR A 177 -8.43 -8.20 -32.95
CA THR A 177 -8.51 -7.58 -34.29
C THR A 177 -9.33 -6.29 -34.32
N LEU A 178 -9.99 -5.91 -33.22
CA LEU A 178 -10.90 -4.75 -33.13
C LEU A 178 -10.15 -3.40 -33.14
N ALA A 179 -9.54 -3.07 -34.26
CA ALA A 179 -8.69 -1.89 -34.42
C ALA A 179 -9.48 -0.59 -34.16
N ALA A 180 -10.68 -0.44 -34.72
CA ALA A 180 -11.49 0.76 -34.52
C ALA A 180 -11.94 0.97 -33.06
N ASP A 181 -12.38 -0.10 -32.38
CA ASP A 181 -12.73 -0.03 -30.95
C ASP A 181 -11.49 0.35 -30.11
N MET A 182 -10.30 -0.12 -30.50
CA MET A 182 -9.02 0.27 -29.89
C MET A 182 -8.48 1.64 -30.35
N GLY A 183 -9.26 2.42 -31.11
CA GLY A 183 -8.91 3.77 -31.53
C GLY A 183 -7.90 3.85 -32.70
N ILE A 184 -7.76 2.77 -33.45
CA ILE A 184 -6.90 2.68 -34.64
C ILE A 184 -7.74 2.92 -35.90
N THR A 185 -7.25 3.81 -36.76
CA THR A 185 -7.81 4.06 -38.08
C THR A 185 -6.94 3.44 -39.17
N LYS A 186 -7.46 3.39 -40.41
CA LYS A 186 -6.66 2.91 -41.56
C LYS A 186 -5.40 3.76 -41.79
N ASN A 187 -5.40 5.03 -41.38
CA ASN A 187 -4.25 5.94 -41.52
C ASN A 187 -3.14 5.64 -40.51
N ASP A 188 -3.43 4.90 -39.45
CA ASP A 188 -2.44 4.50 -38.44
C ASP A 188 -1.61 3.28 -38.86
N VAL A 189 -2.01 2.60 -39.94
CA VAL A 189 -1.38 1.36 -40.41
C VAL A 189 -0.12 1.69 -41.22
N PRO A 190 1.06 1.16 -40.86
CA PRO A 190 2.28 1.34 -41.64
C PRO A 190 2.13 0.81 -43.08
N LEU A 191 2.70 1.51 -44.06
CA LEU A 191 2.59 1.17 -45.50
C LEU A 191 2.99 -0.27 -45.84
N ASN A 192 3.96 -0.83 -45.14
CA ASN A 192 4.49 -2.20 -45.36
C ASN A 192 4.05 -3.19 -44.28
N PHE A 193 2.96 -2.92 -43.56
CA PHE A 193 2.46 -3.82 -42.54
C PHE A 193 1.97 -5.14 -43.18
N PRO A 194 2.37 -6.33 -42.69
CA PRO A 194 2.11 -7.60 -43.36
C PRO A 194 0.66 -8.11 -43.24
N GLY A 195 -0.14 -7.62 -42.29
CA GLY A 195 -1.49 -8.13 -42.00
C GLY A 195 -2.60 -7.09 -41.83
N PRO A 196 -2.71 -6.04 -42.68
CA PRO A 196 -3.70 -4.98 -42.49
C PRO A 196 -5.15 -5.51 -42.66
N TYR A 197 -5.32 -6.59 -43.40
CA TYR A 197 -6.62 -7.23 -43.65
C TYR A 197 -7.11 -8.08 -42.47
N ASP A 198 -6.24 -8.38 -41.50
CA ASP A 198 -6.59 -9.09 -40.27
C ASP A 198 -7.20 -8.15 -39.22
N LEU A 199 -7.26 -6.85 -39.49
CA LEU A 199 -7.74 -5.81 -38.56
C LEU A 199 -9.10 -5.26 -39.00
N LEU A 200 -9.97 -5.02 -38.03
CA LEU A 200 -11.29 -4.46 -38.23
C LEU A 200 -11.32 -2.96 -37.90
N PHE A 201 -11.54 -2.16 -38.93
CA PHE A 201 -11.59 -0.69 -38.85
C PHE A 201 -13.01 -0.13 -38.71
N GLU A 202 -13.98 -0.98 -38.39
CA GLU A 202 -15.36 -0.61 -38.06
C GLU A 202 -15.62 -0.96 -36.59
N LYS A 203 -16.23 -0.05 -35.83
CA LYS A 203 -16.53 -0.28 -34.42
C LYS A 203 -17.55 -1.41 -34.27
N VAL A 204 -17.28 -2.33 -33.34
CA VAL A 204 -18.19 -3.42 -32.98
C VAL A 204 -19.02 -3.08 -31.75
N LEU A 205 -18.42 -2.34 -30.81
CA LEU A 205 -19.11 -1.80 -29.65
C LEU A 205 -19.47 -0.35 -29.90
N ASP A 206 -20.74 -0.01 -29.70
CA ASP A 206 -21.22 1.36 -29.82
C ASP A 206 -20.80 2.17 -28.58
N ASP A 207 -20.42 3.44 -28.75
CA ASP A 207 -19.96 4.30 -27.65
C ASP A 207 -21.03 4.51 -26.56
N THR A 208 -22.32 4.35 -26.91
CA THR A 208 -23.45 4.43 -26.00
C THR A 208 -23.75 3.10 -25.29
N GLU A 209 -23.18 2.00 -25.76
CA GLU A 209 -23.39 0.69 -25.15
C GLU A 209 -22.59 0.57 -23.85
N LYS A 210 -23.30 0.35 -22.73
CA LYS A 210 -22.72 0.27 -21.39
C LYS A 210 -23.22 -0.96 -20.62
N PHE A 211 -22.33 -1.54 -19.83
CA PHE A 211 -22.54 -2.78 -19.08
C PHE A 211 -22.37 -2.58 -17.57
N ASP A 212 -23.11 -3.36 -16.78
CA ASP A 212 -23.03 -3.35 -15.32
C ASP A 212 -21.99 -4.36 -14.80
N LEU A 213 -21.74 -5.42 -15.59
CA LEU A 213 -20.78 -6.48 -15.29
C LEU A 213 -19.95 -6.81 -16.53
N VAL A 214 -18.64 -6.93 -16.36
CA VAL A 214 -17.71 -7.32 -17.43
C VAL A 214 -16.83 -8.47 -16.96
N PHE A 215 -16.72 -9.50 -17.80
CA PHE A 215 -15.74 -10.58 -17.64
C PHE A 215 -14.57 -10.41 -18.61
N CYS A 216 -13.35 -10.51 -18.06
CA CYS A 216 -12.09 -10.48 -18.79
C CYS A 216 -11.27 -11.72 -18.40
N ASP A 217 -11.64 -12.90 -18.90
CA ASP A 217 -11.00 -14.17 -18.55
C ASP A 217 -10.27 -14.85 -19.73
N GLY A 218 -10.08 -14.10 -20.82
CA GLY A 218 -9.39 -14.53 -22.02
C GLY A 218 -7.97 -15.05 -21.80
N GLN A 219 -7.61 -16.08 -22.56
CA GLN A 219 -6.28 -16.65 -22.64
C GLN A 219 -5.92 -16.87 -24.11
N VAL A 220 -4.65 -16.67 -24.47
CA VAL A 220 -4.16 -17.04 -25.80
C VAL A 220 -4.14 -18.56 -25.91
N LEU A 221 -4.92 -19.10 -26.85
CA LEU A 221 -4.95 -20.52 -27.16
C LEU A 221 -3.74 -20.90 -28.03
N ARG A 222 -3.03 -21.97 -27.67
CA ARG A 222 -1.88 -22.44 -28.46
C ARG A 222 -2.28 -22.98 -29.83
N THR A 223 -3.51 -23.48 -29.94
CA THR A 223 -4.09 -24.02 -31.16
C THR A 223 -4.63 -22.95 -32.11
N HIS A 224 -4.69 -21.68 -31.69
CA HIS A 224 -5.18 -20.59 -32.54
C HIS A 224 -4.09 -20.18 -33.55
N PRO A 225 -4.31 -20.40 -34.87
CA PRO A 225 -3.36 -19.98 -35.89
C PRO A 225 -3.27 -18.45 -35.94
N ARG A 226 -2.03 -17.92 -35.97
CA ARG A 226 -1.76 -16.49 -35.97
C ARG A 226 -0.66 -16.16 -36.97
N ALA A 227 -0.71 -14.94 -37.49
CA ALA A 227 0.40 -14.40 -38.26
C ALA A 227 1.63 -14.17 -37.37
N GLU A 228 2.82 -14.38 -37.94
CA GLU A 228 4.11 -14.31 -37.22
C GLU A 228 4.32 -12.95 -36.53
N TRP A 229 3.86 -11.86 -37.16
CA TRP A 229 4.05 -10.49 -36.64
C TRP A 229 3.35 -10.24 -35.29
N ARG A 230 2.24 -10.95 -35.01
CA ARG A 230 1.47 -10.76 -33.76
C ARG A 230 1.72 -11.82 -32.71
N GLU A 231 2.23 -12.98 -33.12
CA GLU A 231 2.37 -14.14 -32.22
C GLU A 231 3.16 -13.83 -30.94
N PRO A 232 4.34 -13.16 -30.97
CA PRO A 232 5.12 -12.88 -29.76
C PRO A 232 4.43 -11.90 -28.78
N ARG A 233 3.48 -11.11 -29.29
CA ARG A 233 2.85 -10.00 -28.56
C ARG A 233 1.38 -10.25 -28.25
N GLU A 234 0.83 -11.39 -28.68
CA GLU A 234 -0.61 -11.64 -28.65
C GLU A 234 -1.20 -11.65 -27.22
N ALA A 235 -0.47 -12.18 -26.24
CA ALA A 235 -0.92 -12.17 -24.86
C ALA A 235 -1.08 -10.74 -24.31
N THR A 236 -0.17 -9.85 -24.70
CA THR A 236 -0.26 -8.41 -24.38
C THR A 236 -1.43 -7.77 -25.13
N ARG A 237 -1.56 -8.02 -26.44
CA ARG A 237 -2.68 -7.50 -27.25
C ARG A 237 -4.04 -7.92 -26.69
N LEU A 238 -4.20 -9.18 -26.30
CA LEU A 238 -5.42 -9.70 -25.70
C LEU A 238 -5.73 -9.02 -24.36
N THR A 239 -4.74 -8.97 -23.46
CA THR A 239 -4.90 -8.33 -22.14
C THR A 239 -5.30 -6.88 -22.26
N LEU A 240 -4.62 -6.11 -23.12
CA LEU A 240 -4.91 -4.69 -23.35
C LEU A 240 -6.31 -4.47 -23.94
N THR A 241 -6.72 -5.32 -24.87
CA THR A 241 -8.04 -5.23 -25.51
C THR A 241 -9.15 -5.48 -24.49
N GLN A 242 -9.09 -6.59 -23.76
CA GLN A 242 -10.15 -6.94 -22.80
C GLN A 242 -10.25 -5.92 -21.65
N THR A 243 -9.13 -5.36 -21.17
CA THR A 243 -9.18 -4.35 -20.11
C THR A 243 -9.66 -2.99 -20.62
N ALA A 244 -9.22 -2.56 -21.80
CA ALA A 244 -9.63 -1.29 -22.40
C ALA A 244 -11.12 -1.26 -22.72
N LEU A 245 -11.59 -2.22 -23.51
CA LEU A 245 -13.01 -2.30 -23.88
C LEU A 245 -13.88 -2.54 -22.64
N GLY A 246 -13.41 -3.39 -21.73
CA GLY A 246 -14.12 -3.68 -20.50
C GLY A 246 -14.34 -2.45 -19.62
N LEU A 247 -13.31 -1.64 -19.39
CA LEU A 247 -13.44 -0.43 -18.58
C LEU A 247 -14.18 0.70 -19.32
N GLU A 248 -13.92 0.86 -20.62
CA GLU A 248 -14.55 1.90 -21.44
C GLU A 248 -16.07 1.73 -21.56
N HIS A 249 -16.54 0.49 -21.68
CA HIS A 249 -17.96 0.18 -21.76
C HIS A 249 -18.60 -0.16 -20.41
N LEU A 250 -17.90 0.02 -19.29
CA LEU A 250 -18.48 -0.18 -17.97
C LEU A 250 -19.28 1.06 -17.53
N LYS A 251 -20.46 0.84 -16.93
CA LYS A 251 -21.19 1.90 -16.24
C LYS A 251 -20.44 2.30 -14.96
N ASN A 252 -20.55 3.57 -14.59
CA ASN A 252 -20.07 4.03 -13.29
C ASN A 252 -20.75 3.25 -12.15
N GLY A 253 -19.98 2.70 -11.23
CA GLY A 253 -20.46 1.78 -10.18
C GLY A 253 -20.52 0.30 -10.59
N GLY A 254 -20.18 -0.03 -11.85
CA GLY A 254 -20.16 -1.40 -12.37
C GLY A 254 -19.08 -2.29 -11.75
N THR A 255 -19.06 -3.56 -12.17
CA THR A 255 -18.10 -4.57 -11.71
C THR A 255 -17.31 -5.17 -12.88
N MET A 256 -16.00 -5.33 -12.70
CA MET A 256 -15.14 -6.10 -13.58
C MET A 256 -14.57 -7.30 -12.84
N VAL A 257 -14.55 -8.46 -13.50
CA VAL A 257 -13.89 -9.68 -13.01
C VAL A 257 -12.84 -10.10 -14.04
N ILE A 258 -11.58 -10.08 -13.61
CA ILE A 258 -10.42 -10.25 -14.49
C ILE A 258 -9.62 -11.48 -14.05
N LEU A 259 -9.34 -12.40 -14.96
CA LEU A 259 -8.45 -13.52 -14.69
C LEU A 259 -6.99 -13.04 -14.70
N MET A 260 -6.30 -13.28 -13.59
CA MET A 260 -4.94 -12.84 -13.32
C MET A 260 -4.02 -14.04 -13.09
N HIS A 261 -2.72 -13.86 -13.28
CA HIS A 261 -1.70 -14.88 -13.06
C HIS A 261 -0.46 -14.28 -12.43
N LYS A 262 0.28 -15.07 -11.64
CA LYS A 262 1.57 -14.66 -11.04
C LYS A 262 1.41 -13.39 -10.21
N LEU A 263 0.93 -13.55 -8.98
CA LEU A 263 0.77 -12.45 -8.02
C LEU A 263 2.09 -11.68 -7.80
N ASP A 264 3.21 -12.36 -7.96
CA ASP A 264 4.59 -11.90 -7.86
C ASP A 264 5.13 -11.24 -9.14
N SER A 265 4.26 -10.80 -10.07
CA SER A 265 4.67 -10.09 -11.28
C SER A 265 4.26 -8.62 -11.23
N TRP A 266 5.11 -7.75 -11.80
CA TRP A 266 4.84 -6.32 -11.89
C TRP A 266 3.49 -6.01 -12.56
N ARG A 267 3.17 -6.67 -13.67
CA ARG A 267 1.90 -6.44 -14.39
C ARG A 267 0.67 -6.76 -13.54
N SER A 268 0.73 -7.84 -12.76
CA SER A 268 -0.36 -8.19 -11.85
C SER A 268 -0.50 -7.17 -10.73
N PHE A 269 0.61 -6.78 -10.12
CA PHE A 269 0.63 -5.74 -9.10
C PHE A 269 0.11 -4.39 -9.64
N ASP A 270 0.65 -3.91 -10.76
CA ASP A 270 0.26 -2.64 -11.37
C ASP A 270 -1.24 -2.63 -11.65
N LEU A 271 -1.79 -3.67 -12.29
CA LEU A 271 -3.22 -3.72 -12.57
C LEU A 271 -4.07 -3.69 -11.29
N ILE A 272 -3.70 -4.46 -10.26
CA ILE A 272 -4.39 -4.46 -8.96
C ILE A 272 -4.31 -3.07 -8.31
N ASN A 273 -3.12 -2.46 -8.31
CA ASN A 273 -2.86 -1.15 -7.76
C ASN A 273 -3.72 -0.07 -8.47
N GLN A 274 -3.73 -0.05 -9.80
CA GLN A 274 -4.54 0.90 -10.57
C GLN A 274 -6.04 0.76 -10.28
N PHE A 275 -6.58 -0.47 -10.28
CA PHE A 275 -7.99 -0.67 -9.92
C PHE A 275 -8.27 -0.28 -8.47
N SER A 276 -7.34 -0.50 -7.53
CA SER A 276 -7.52 -0.09 -6.12
C SER A 276 -7.67 1.42 -5.93
N LYS A 277 -7.23 2.24 -6.90
CA LYS A 277 -7.34 3.70 -6.87
C LYS A 277 -8.73 4.21 -7.27
N MET A 278 -9.57 3.37 -7.90
CA MET A 278 -10.88 3.76 -8.44
C MET A 278 -12.01 2.75 -8.17
N ALA A 279 -11.74 1.69 -7.40
CA ALA A 279 -12.70 0.61 -7.16
C ALA A 279 -12.43 -0.08 -5.80
N THR A 280 -13.46 -0.74 -5.28
CA THR A 280 -13.27 -1.74 -4.22
C THR A 280 -12.72 -3.01 -4.84
N VAL A 281 -11.51 -3.42 -4.44
CA VAL A 281 -10.81 -4.58 -5.00
C VAL A 281 -10.82 -5.76 -4.03
N LYS A 282 -11.13 -6.96 -4.55
CA LYS A 282 -10.89 -8.25 -3.89
C LYS A 282 -10.18 -9.20 -4.82
N LEU A 283 -9.24 -9.98 -4.27
CA LEU A 283 -8.61 -11.08 -4.99
C LEU A 283 -9.25 -12.40 -4.59
N TYR A 284 -9.53 -13.26 -5.56
CA TYR A 284 -10.16 -14.56 -5.32
C TYR A 284 -9.40 -15.69 -6.00
N LYS A 285 -8.97 -16.68 -5.21
CA LYS A 285 -8.31 -17.89 -5.71
C LYS A 285 -9.16 -19.11 -5.40
N HIS A 286 -9.67 -19.77 -6.44
CA HIS A 286 -10.50 -20.94 -6.26
C HIS A 286 -9.71 -22.12 -5.68
N TYR A 287 -10.12 -22.59 -4.50
CA TYR A 287 -9.37 -23.57 -3.70
C TYR A 287 -9.14 -24.93 -4.40
N ARG A 288 -10.07 -25.37 -5.26
CA ARG A 288 -9.98 -26.64 -6.01
C ARG A 288 -9.33 -26.48 -7.37
N HIS A 289 -9.96 -25.71 -8.27
CA HIS A 289 -9.55 -25.63 -9.68
C HIS A 289 -8.31 -24.77 -9.93
N HIS A 290 -8.00 -23.80 -9.05
CA HIS A 290 -6.81 -22.95 -9.18
C HIS A 290 -5.73 -23.27 -8.12
N LYS A 291 -5.88 -24.36 -7.35
CA LYS A 291 -5.03 -24.72 -6.20
C LYS A 291 -3.53 -24.66 -6.51
N ILE A 292 -3.13 -25.30 -7.61
CA ILE A 292 -1.73 -25.47 -8.02
C ILE A 292 -1.35 -24.56 -9.20
N ARG A 293 -2.26 -23.69 -9.64
CA ARG A 293 -2.04 -22.74 -10.72
C ARG A 293 -1.61 -21.40 -10.15
N SER A 294 -0.92 -20.59 -10.93
CA SER A 294 -0.70 -19.18 -10.56
C SER A 294 -1.96 -18.33 -10.75
N SER A 295 -3.04 -18.89 -11.31
CA SER A 295 -4.27 -18.19 -11.64
C SER A 295 -5.09 -17.78 -10.41
N PHE A 296 -5.68 -16.60 -10.47
CA PHE A 296 -6.62 -16.03 -9.50
C PHE A 296 -7.47 -14.96 -10.20
N TYR A 297 -8.52 -14.46 -9.56
CA TYR A 297 -9.37 -13.42 -10.12
C TYR A 297 -9.18 -12.12 -9.35
N LEU A 298 -9.03 -11.02 -10.08
CA LEU A 298 -9.25 -9.67 -9.58
C LEU A 298 -10.74 -9.36 -9.74
N VAL A 299 -11.41 -9.05 -8.64
CA VAL A 299 -12.80 -8.60 -8.61
C VAL A 299 -12.80 -7.13 -8.20
N ALA A 300 -13.04 -6.24 -9.16
CA ALA A 300 -13.13 -4.80 -8.94
C ALA A 300 -14.60 -4.37 -9.01
N LYS A 301 -15.13 -3.84 -7.91
CA LYS A 301 -16.53 -3.44 -7.75
C LYS A 301 -16.67 -1.95 -7.53
N SER A 302 -17.86 -1.42 -7.84
CA SER A 302 -18.18 0.00 -7.66
C SER A 302 -17.16 0.89 -8.39
N ILE A 303 -16.75 0.47 -9.58
CA ILE A 303 -15.68 1.13 -10.32
C ILE A 303 -16.12 2.54 -10.74
N GLN A 304 -15.30 3.54 -10.46
CA GLN A 304 -15.48 4.91 -10.93
C GLN A 304 -15.09 5.04 -12.41
N ALA A 305 -15.82 4.36 -13.30
CA ALA A 305 -15.47 4.18 -14.71
C ALA A 305 -15.39 5.49 -15.52
N GLU A 306 -16.04 6.56 -15.04
CA GLU A 306 -16.03 7.88 -15.71
C GLU A 306 -14.99 8.86 -15.15
N SER A 307 -14.23 8.44 -14.13
CA SER A 307 -13.16 9.24 -13.53
C SER A 307 -12.07 9.60 -14.54
N ALA A 308 -11.33 10.67 -14.26
CA ALA A 308 -10.18 11.08 -15.07
C ALA A 308 -9.14 9.95 -15.17
N LEU A 309 -8.88 9.26 -14.05
CA LEU A 309 -7.97 8.12 -13.98
C LEU A 309 -8.42 6.97 -14.89
N ALA A 310 -9.70 6.57 -14.84
CA ALA A 310 -10.21 5.49 -15.68
C ALA A 310 -10.06 5.81 -17.17
N LYS A 311 -10.37 7.05 -17.58
CA LYS A 311 -10.21 7.52 -18.97
C LYS A 311 -8.75 7.52 -19.41
N GLU A 312 -7.84 7.97 -18.54
CA GLU A 312 -6.40 7.93 -18.79
C GLU A 312 -5.90 6.49 -18.96
N MET A 313 -6.32 5.57 -18.10
CA MET A 313 -5.96 4.15 -18.19
C MET A 313 -6.40 3.53 -19.53
N VAL A 314 -7.65 3.76 -19.96
CA VAL A 314 -8.13 3.30 -21.28
C VAL A 314 -7.28 3.87 -22.41
N ALA A 315 -6.97 5.17 -22.37
CA ALA A 315 -6.14 5.81 -23.38
C ALA A 315 -4.71 5.22 -23.42
N VAL A 316 -4.11 4.94 -22.26
CA VAL A 316 -2.81 4.27 -22.14
C VAL A 316 -2.87 2.87 -22.73
N TRP A 317 -3.89 2.07 -22.39
CA TRP A 317 -4.02 0.71 -22.93
C TRP A 317 -4.22 0.68 -24.44
N LYS A 318 -5.01 1.60 -25.00
CA LYS A 318 -5.17 1.75 -26.46
C LYS A 318 -3.88 2.13 -27.16
N ARG A 319 -3.11 3.07 -26.59
CA ARG A 319 -1.76 3.43 -27.10
C ARG A 319 -0.80 2.25 -27.05
N ARG A 320 -0.79 1.50 -25.95
CA ARG A 320 0.02 0.28 -25.78
C ARG A 320 -0.39 -0.81 -26.77
N TYR A 321 -1.68 -0.96 -27.06
CA TYR A 321 -2.19 -1.88 -28.08
C TYR A 321 -1.66 -1.50 -29.48
N LYS A 322 -1.62 -0.20 -29.80
CA LYS A 322 -1.02 0.31 -31.04
C LYS A 322 0.43 -0.13 -31.18
N ILE A 323 1.24 0.07 -30.14
CA ILE A 323 2.66 -0.33 -30.13
C ILE A 323 2.78 -1.86 -30.20
N ALA A 324 1.97 -2.61 -29.46
CA ALA A 324 1.98 -4.06 -29.50
C ALA A 324 1.58 -4.63 -30.88
N THR A 325 0.88 -3.84 -31.71
CA THR A 325 0.41 -4.24 -33.05
C THR A 325 1.35 -3.77 -34.16
N PHE A 326 1.85 -2.54 -34.10
CA PHE A 326 2.60 -1.91 -35.19
C PHE A 326 4.01 -1.43 -34.83
N GLY A 327 4.32 -1.33 -33.53
CA GLY A 327 5.57 -0.73 -33.06
C GLY A 327 6.77 -1.66 -33.21
N THR A 328 7.98 -1.09 -33.14
CA THR A 328 9.22 -1.86 -33.17
C THR A 328 9.42 -2.68 -31.89
N ASP A 329 10.40 -3.58 -31.85
CA ASP A 329 10.74 -4.32 -30.63
C ASP A 329 11.25 -3.38 -29.52
N GLU A 330 11.95 -2.30 -29.89
CA GLU A 330 12.39 -1.26 -28.97
C GLU A 330 11.21 -0.50 -28.35
N GLU A 331 10.24 -0.05 -29.16
CA GLU A 331 9.05 0.63 -28.66
C GLU A 331 8.22 -0.29 -27.75
N TYR A 332 8.13 -1.58 -28.11
CA TYR A 332 7.43 -2.57 -27.31
C TYR A 332 8.14 -2.81 -25.96
N ALA A 333 9.47 -2.93 -25.96
CA ALA A 333 10.26 -3.05 -24.74
C ALA A 333 10.14 -1.80 -23.85
N GLU A 334 10.18 -0.60 -24.45
CA GLU A 334 10.07 0.67 -23.74
C GLU A 334 8.73 0.84 -23.02
N MET A 335 7.62 0.42 -23.65
CA MET A 335 6.30 0.48 -23.03
C MET A 335 6.21 -0.26 -21.68
N HIS A 336 7.05 -1.29 -21.51
CA HIS A 336 7.09 -2.15 -20.32
C HIS A 336 8.13 -1.72 -19.28
N ARG A 337 8.89 -0.65 -19.55
CA ARG A 337 9.93 -0.20 -18.63
C ARG A 337 9.35 0.40 -17.35
N VAL A 338 9.99 0.02 -16.25
CA VAL A 338 9.73 0.52 -14.91
C VAL A 338 11.01 0.34 -14.09
N THR A 339 11.43 1.39 -13.38
CA THR A 339 12.63 1.33 -12.54
C THR A 339 12.34 0.66 -11.21
N ARG A 340 13.36 0.08 -10.58
CA ARG A 340 13.25 -0.47 -9.20
C ARG A 340 12.73 0.59 -8.22
N GLU A 341 13.20 1.82 -8.33
CA GLU A 341 12.76 2.96 -7.51
C GLU A 341 11.25 3.22 -7.66
N THR A 342 10.75 3.30 -8.91
CA THR A 342 9.31 3.48 -9.15
C THR A 342 8.50 2.32 -8.58
N ALA A 343 9.00 1.10 -8.73
CA ALA A 343 8.33 -0.09 -8.22
C ALA A 343 8.25 -0.11 -6.68
N LEU A 344 9.32 0.28 -5.99
CA LEU A 344 9.35 0.42 -4.53
C LEU A 344 8.31 1.44 -4.06
N VAL A 345 8.32 2.64 -4.65
CA VAL A 345 7.40 3.73 -4.28
C VAL A 345 5.93 3.31 -4.47
N GLU A 346 5.58 2.68 -5.58
CA GLU A 346 4.20 2.23 -5.79
C GLU A 346 3.81 1.08 -4.84
N LEU A 347 4.75 0.19 -4.51
CA LEU A 347 4.51 -0.93 -3.60
C LEU A 347 4.28 -0.47 -2.16
N GLU A 348 5.08 0.49 -1.69
CA GLU A 348 4.90 1.13 -0.38
C GLU A 348 3.53 1.80 -0.28
N LYS A 349 3.21 2.68 -1.24
CA LYS A 349 1.89 3.35 -1.34
C LYS A 349 0.72 2.38 -1.37
N PHE A 350 0.86 1.25 -2.09
CA PHE A 350 -0.18 0.23 -2.13
C PHE A 350 -0.39 -0.43 -0.76
N GLY A 351 0.69 -0.68 -0.03
CA GLY A 351 0.65 -1.20 1.34
C GLY A 351 -0.07 -0.29 2.33
N GLU A 352 -0.05 1.04 2.12
CA GLU A 352 -0.66 2.01 3.03
C GLU A 352 -2.17 1.79 3.26
N LYS A 353 -2.87 1.29 2.24
CA LYS A 353 -4.32 0.99 2.31
C LYS A 353 -4.67 -0.17 3.26
N HIS A 354 -3.70 -0.98 3.67
CA HIS A 354 -3.93 -2.14 4.53
C HIS A 354 -3.57 -1.89 6.00
N TYR A 355 -2.99 -0.73 6.35
CA TYR A 355 -2.60 -0.41 7.71
C TYR A 355 -3.77 -0.43 8.71
N ALA A 356 -5.00 -0.13 8.29
CA ALA A 356 -6.19 -0.19 9.13
C ALA A 356 -6.63 -1.61 9.54
N THR A 357 -6.16 -2.66 8.86
CA THR A 357 -6.70 -4.02 9.07
C THR A 357 -6.43 -4.45 10.51
N PRO A 358 -7.46 -4.61 11.38
CA PRO A 358 -7.25 -4.82 12.80
C PRO A 358 -6.38 -6.03 13.11
N HIS A 359 -5.44 -5.86 14.04
CA HIS A 359 -4.65 -6.98 14.52
C HIS A 359 -5.55 -7.94 15.33
N PRO A 360 -5.52 -9.26 15.09
CA PRO A 360 -6.46 -10.20 15.71
C PRO A 360 -6.52 -10.13 17.25
N GLU A 361 -5.39 -9.94 17.92
CA GLU A 361 -5.32 -9.80 19.39
C GLU A 361 -6.03 -8.56 19.94
N TRP A 362 -6.24 -7.54 19.09
CA TRP A 362 -6.86 -6.26 19.44
C TRP A 362 -8.33 -6.18 19.03
N VAL A 363 -8.81 -7.13 18.23
CA VAL A 363 -10.25 -7.30 17.97
C VAL A 363 -10.91 -7.77 19.27
N ASP A 364 -12.04 -7.19 19.68
CA ASP A 364 -12.70 -7.48 20.97
C ASP A 364 -11.82 -7.24 22.21
N PHE A 365 -11.02 -6.17 22.18
CA PHE A 365 -10.17 -5.76 23.30
C PHE A 365 -10.98 -5.56 24.60
N PRO A 366 -10.49 -6.04 25.77
CA PRO A 366 -9.22 -6.73 26.00
C PRO A 366 -9.31 -8.27 25.94
N ASN A 367 -10.43 -8.84 25.49
CA ASN A 367 -10.74 -10.27 25.66
C ASN A 367 -9.85 -11.22 24.84
N ASN A 368 -9.35 -10.76 23.68
CA ASN A 368 -8.48 -11.55 22.79
C ASN A 368 -6.99 -11.42 23.12
N LEU A 369 -6.62 -10.67 24.15
CA LEU A 369 -5.22 -10.56 24.56
C LEU A 369 -4.69 -11.90 25.11
N PRO A 370 -3.39 -12.19 24.94
CA PRO A 370 -2.78 -13.38 25.53
C PRO A 370 -3.05 -13.49 27.05
N PRO A 371 -3.34 -14.70 27.57
CA PRO A 371 -3.61 -14.89 29.00
C PRO A 371 -2.50 -14.33 29.89
N GLY A 372 -2.89 -13.59 30.93
CA GLY A 372 -1.95 -12.94 31.85
C GLY A 372 -1.52 -11.53 31.44
N THR A 373 -1.88 -11.07 30.23
CA THR A 373 -1.69 -9.66 29.84
C THR A 373 -2.56 -8.76 30.73
N LYS A 374 -1.94 -7.76 31.35
CA LYS A 374 -2.64 -6.76 32.16
C LYS A 374 -2.58 -5.42 31.44
N PRO A 375 -3.68 -4.98 30.80
CA PRO A 375 -3.77 -3.61 30.30
C PRO A 375 -3.50 -2.61 31.43
N SER A 376 -2.80 -1.52 31.14
CA SER A 376 -2.61 -0.44 32.12
C SER A 376 -3.94 0.18 32.53
N GLN A 377 -4.05 0.72 33.75
CA GLN A 377 -5.31 1.23 34.32
C GLN A 377 -5.77 2.59 33.75
N GLY A 378 -5.28 2.98 32.57
CA GLY A 378 -5.52 4.30 31.97
C GLY A 378 -4.53 5.36 32.47
N MET A 379 -4.60 6.55 31.88
CA MET A 379 -3.74 7.68 32.23
C MET A 379 -4.33 8.44 33.43
N THR A 380 -3.59 8.55 34.53
CA THR A 380 -3.98 9.32 35.72
C THR A 380 -3.37 10.72 35.68
N ARG A 381 -3.73 11.56 36.66
CA ARG A 381 -3.09 12.86 36.94
C ARG A 381 -2.31 12.83 38.26
N ASP A 382 -2.07 11.62 38.77
CA ASP A 382 -1.47 11.42 40.08
C ASP A 382 0.05 11.57 39.96
N HIS A 383 0.65 12.28 40.90
CA HIS A 383 2.10 12.42 40.99
C HIS A 383 2.62 11.42 42.01
N ASP A 384 3.17 10.31 41.51
CA ASP A 384 3.64 9.22 42.35
C ASP A 384 5.09 9.45 42.81
N PRO A 385 5.49 8.92 43.98
CA PRO A 385 6.89 8.97 44.41
C PRO A 385 7.82 8.27 43.40
N ILE A 386 8.97 8.89 43.12
CA ILE A 386 9.98 8.32 42.23
C ILE A 386 10.47 6.97 42.77
N ILE A 387 10.26 5.91 41.99
CA ILE A 387 10.84 4.60 42.26
C ILE A 387 12.28 4.56 41.73
N PRO A 388 13.31 4.36 42.58
CA PRO A 388 14.69 4.27 42.13
C PRO A 388 14.93 3.08 41.20
N GLN A 389 15.89 3.21 40.29
CA GLN A 389 16.31 2.15 39.39
C GLN A 389 17.84 2.11 39.31
N GLU A 390 18.42 0.92 39.41
CA GLU A 390 19.87 0.74 39.32
C GLU A 390 20.40 1.25 37.97
N GLY A 391 21.54 1.95 38.00
CA GLY A 391 22.16 2.54 36.82
C GLY A 391 21.55 3.85 36.33
N LEU A 392 20.42 4.29 36.89
CA LEU A 392 19.70 5.50 36.46
C LEU A 392 19.54 6.50 37.61
N GLY A 393 20.00 7.73 37.40
CA GLY A 393 19.66 8.88 38.23
C GLY A 393 18.32 9.46 37.79
N ILE A 394 17.39 9.58 38.73
CA ILE A 394 16.05 10.12 38.51
C ILE A 394 15.78 11.19 39.57
N TYR A 395 15.49 12.40 39.14
CA TYR A 395 15.24 13.53 40.03
C TYR A 395 14.34 14.55 39.35
N GLU A 396 13.69 15.39 40.16
CA GLU A 396 12.80 16.44 39.68
C GLU A 396 13.40 17.82 39.96
N ILE A 397 13.13 18.78 39.07
CA ILE A 397 13.41 20.20 39.28
C ILE A 397 12.23 21.03 38.81
N ASP A 398 12.05 22.20 39.44
CA ASP A 398 11.05 23.17 39.01
C ASP A 398 11.65 24.22 38.08
N VAL A 399 10.93 24.53 37.01
CA VAL A 399 11.27 25.57 36.04
C VAL A 399 10.18 26.64 36.04
N PRO A 400 10.52 27.92 36.27
CA PRO A 400 9.52 28.99 36.19
C PRO A 400 9.13 29.25 34.73
N VAL A 401 7.83 29.35 34.46
CA VAL A 401 7.29 29.77 33.15
C VAL A 401 6.85 31.24 33.17
N ARG A 402 6.28 31.76 32.07
CA ARG A 402 5.97 33.19 31.89
C ARG A 402 5.12 33.86 32.97
N ASP A 403 4.28 33.10 33.67
CA ASP A 403 3.44 33.58 34.78
C ASP A 403 4.05 33.28 36.17
N ASN A 404 5.31 32.83 36.20
CA ASN A 404 6.07 32.38 37.35
C ASN A 404 5.54 31.13 38.06
N THR A 405 4.59 30.40 37.45
CA THR A 405 4.22 29.06 37.94
C THR A 405 5.43 28.13 37.78
N PRO A 406 5.79 27.33 38.81
CA PRO A 406 6.76 26.26 38.64
C PRO A 406 6.16 25.12 37.81
N ILE A 407 6.88 24.69 36.77
CA ILE A 407 6.59 23.48 36.01
C ILE A 407 7.66 22.45 36.35
N THR A 408 7.22 21.29 36.86
CA THR A 408 8.10 20.18 37.22
C THR A 408 8.66 19.53 35.96
N LEU A 409 9.97 19.30 35.96
CA LEU A 409 10.63 18.40 35.03
C LEU A 409 11.12 17.17 35.78
N ARG A 410 10.78 15.97 35.30
CA ARG A 410 11.43 14.73 35.77
C ARG A 410 12.56 14.36 34.83
N ILE A 411 13.77 14.28 35.37
CA ILE A 411 14.99 14.04 34.62
C ILE A 411 15.46 12.61 34.85
N TYR A 412 15.78 11.93 33.75
CA TYR A 412 16.33 10.59 33.71
C TYR A 412 17.69 10.64 33.03
N ARG A 413 18.69 10.03 33.67
CA ARG A 413 20.07 10.08 33.18
C ARG A 413 20.88 8.90 33.71
N GLN A 414 21.77 8.34 32.90
CA GLN A 414 22.72 7.33 33.37
C GLN A 414 23.51 7.83 34.59
N ALA A 415 23.43 7.12 35.72
CA ALA A 415 24.00 7.55 36.99
C ALA A 415 25.53 7.67 36.96
N THR A 416 26.19 6.88 36.11
CA THR A 416 27.64 6.83 35.94
C THR A 416 28.19 7.92 35.01
N ASN A 417 27.31 8.65 34.30
CA ASN A 417 27.73 9.62 33.30
C ASN A 417 27.71 11.05 33.86
N HIS A 418 28.89 11.60 34.09
CA HIS A 418 29.07 12.96 34.63
C HIS A 418 29.29 14.04 33.56
N HIS A 419 29.39 13.69 32.28
CA HIS A 419 29.64 14.64 31.19
C HIS A 419 28.37 15.34 30.70
N ALA A 420 28.47 16.53 30.13
CA ALA A 420 27.31 17.17 29.50
C ALA A 420 26.77 16.30 28.33
N LEU A 421 25.50 15.85 28.45
CA LEU A 421 24.84 14.94 27.49
C LEU A 421 23.90 15.69 26.54
N PRO A 422 23.60 15.15 25.35
CA PRO A 422 22.44 15.60 24.58
C PRO A 422 21.15 15.49 25.40
N LEU A 423 20.14 16.27 25.03
CA LEU A 423 18.85 16.33 25.72
C LEU A 423 17.72 15.86 24.81
N PHE A 424 16.89 14.96 25.31
CA PHE A 424 15.55 14.69 24.80
C PHE A 424 14.53 15.25 25.78
N LEU A 425 13.88 16.35 25.39
CA LEU A 425 12.75 16.91 26.12
C LEU A 425 11.45 16.23 25.65
N TYR A 426 10.77 15.59 26.59
CA TYR A 426 9.63 14.71 26.35
C TYR A 426 8.33 15.36 26.85
N MET A 427 7.30 15.38 25.99
CA MET A 427 5.95 15.84 26.32
C MET A 427 5.00 14.64 26.32
N HIS A 428 4.34 14.39 27.45
CA HIS A 428 3.47 13.22 27.60
C HIS A 428 2.16 13.34 26.81
N GLY A 429 1.52 12.19 26.56
CA GLY A 429 0.20 12.10 25.93
C GLY A 429 -0.97 12.36 26.87
N GLY A 430 -2.20 12.01 26.45
CA GLY A 430 -3.40 12.13 27.29
C GLY A 430 -4.39 13.20 26.86
N GLY A 431 -4.44 13.52 25.56
CA GLY A 431 -5.47 14.39 25.01
C GLY A 431 -5.53 15.78 25.65
N TYR A 432 -4.39 16.29 26.13
CA TYR A 432 -4.24 17.58 26.83
C TYR A 432 -4.93 17.69 28.20
N VAL A 433 -5.60 16.62 28.64
CA VAL A 433 -6.54 16.64 29.78
C VAL A 433 -6.15 15.65 30.87
N THR A 434 -5.48 14.56 30.49
CA THR A 434 -5.00 13.51 31.39
C THR A 434 -3.52 13.28 31.19
N GLY A 435 -2.93 12.45 32.05
CA GLY A 435 -1.51 12.13 32.01
C GLY A 435 -0.69 12.99 32.96
N GLY A 436 0.62 12.78 32.90
CA GLY A 436 1.61 13.38 33.80
C GLY A 436 2.96 12.71 33.61
N LEU A 437 3.86 12.90 34.57
CA LEU A 437 5.22 12.36 34.55
C LEU A 437 5.26 10.82 34.52
N GLU A 438 4.19 10.18 34.97
CA GLU A 438 4.01 8.73 35.11
C GLU A 438 3.61 8.07 33.79
N THR A 439 3.02 8.82 32.86
CA THR A 439 2.37 8.29 31.64
C THR A 439 3.34 7.54 30.74
N ASP A 440 4.52 8.11 30.55
CA ASP A 440 5.58 7.60 29.68
C ASP A 440 6.89 7.35 30.47
N ASP A 441 6.80 7.20 31.80
CA ASP A 441 7.94 7.04 32.72
C ASP A 441 8.81 5.83 32.36
N ALA A 442 8.19 4.69 32.07
CA ALA A 442 8.90 3.48 31.65
C ALA A 442 9.68 3.69 30.34
N THR A 443 9.10 4.40 29.37
CA THR A 443 9.77 4.72 28.10
C THR A 443 10.93 5.68 28.32
N CYS A 444 10.75 6.72 29.14
CA CYS A 444 11.80 7.69 29.47
C CYS A 444 12.99 7.03 30.18
N ARG A 445 12.72 6.10 31.10
CA ARG A 445 13.75 5.30 31.79
C ARG A 445 14.58 4.48 30.82
N VAL A 446 13.92 3.73 29.92
CA VAL A 446 14.62 2.87 28.96
C VAL A 446 15.47 3.71 28.00
N LEU A 447 14.95 4.81 27.47
CA LEU A 447 15.71 5.72 26.60
C LEU A 447 16.97 6.25 27.30
N ALA A 448 16.83 6.74 28.53
CA ALA A 448 17.96 7.29 29.29
C ALA A 448 18.94 6.21 29.77
N LEU A 449 18.51 4.97 29.94
CA LEU A 449 19.38 3.86 30.34
C LEU A 449 20.21 3.34 29.16
N GLU A 450 19.58 3.16 28.00
CA GLU A 450 20.17 2.50 26.83
C GLU A 450 20.95 3.45 25.91
N LEU A 451 20.67 4.75 25.96
CA LEU A 451 21.31 5.75 25.10
C LEU A 451 22.10 6.77 25.94
N PRO A 452 23.19 7.35 25.40
CA PRO A 452 23.98 8.38 26.09
C PRO A 452 23.28 9.76 26.01
N ILE A 453 22.05 9.84 26.52
CA ILE A 453 21.17 11.01 26.46
C ILE A 453 20.52 11.28 27.82
N SER A 454 20.30 12.55 28.14
CA SER A 454 19.44 12.94 29.26
C SER A 454 18.00 13.07 28.74
N VAL A 455 17.04 12.44 29.40
CA VAL A 455 15.61 12.61 29.09
C VAL A 455 14.99 13.50 30.16
N ALA A 456 14.23 14.52 29.77
CA ALA A 456 13.49 15.39 30.68
C ALA A 456 12.01 15.39 30.29
N SER A 457 11.15 14.83 31.13
CA SER A 457 9.69 14.80 30.93
C SER A 457 9.06 16.05 31.55
N VAL A 458 8.14 16.69 30.81
CA VAL A 458 7.51 17.96 31.18
C VAL A 458 6.12 17.72 31.78
N GLU A 459 5.90 18.20 33.01
CA GLU A 459 4.58 18.19 33.66
C GLU A 459 3.78 19.46 33.34
N TYR A 460 3.36 19.61 32.08
CA TYR A 460 2.61 20.80 31.66
C TYR A 460 1.19 20.84 32.25
N ARG A 461 0.65 22.06 32.44
CA ARG A 461 -0.71 22.22 32.99
C ARG A 461 -1.78 21.69 32.03
N LEU A 462 -2.77 21.00 32.59
CA LEU A 462 -3.81 20.29 31.83
C LEU A 462 -5.13 21.05 31.77
N ALA A 463 -5.83 20.85 30.66
CA ALA A 463 -7.25 21.19 30.54
C ALA A 463 -8.11 20.19 31.34
N PRO A 464 -9.34 20.54 31.73
CA PRO A 464 -10.04 21.79 31.45
C PRO A 464 -9.68 22.94 32.42
N GLU A 465 -8.91 22.71 33.48
CA GLU A 465 -8.54 23.75 34.45
C GLU A 465 -7.67 24.82 33.79
N HIS A 466 -6.75 24.39 32.92
CA HIS A 466 -5.85 25.26 32.16
C HIS A 466 -6.04 25.00 30.67
N LYS A 467 -7.09 25.59 30.10
CA LYS A 467 -7.40 25.49 28.65
C LYS A 467 -6.27 26.05 27.78
N PHE A 468 -6.33 25.71 26.49
CA PHE A 468 -5.45 26.30 25.49
C PHE A 468 -5.39 27.84 25.62
N PRO A 469 -4.18 28.45 25.53
CA PRO A 469 -2.91 27.84 25.17
C PRO A 469 -2.01 27.42 26.34
N ILE A 470 -2.50 27.36 27.59
CA ILE A 470 -1.65 27.30 28.79
C ILE A 470 -0.64 26.15 28.79
N GLY A 471 -1.06 24.88 28.70
CA GLY A 471 -0.11 23.75 28.71
C GLY A 471 0.88 23.74 27.54
N PHE A 472 0.47 24.29 26.39
CA PHE A 472 1.37 24.47 25.23
C PHE A 472 2.42 25.55 25.51
N GLU A 473 2.01 26.67 26.12
CA GLU A 473 2.89 27.76 26.50
C GLU A 473 3.87 27.36 27.61
N ASP A 474 3.42 26.57 28.59
CA ASP A 474 4.29 25.97 29.61
C ASP A 474 5.41 25.16 28.96
N SER A 475 5.03 24.27 28.04
CA SER A 475 5.97 23.41 27.32
C SER A 475 6.95 24.23 26.48
N PHE A 476 6.49 25.31 25.83
CA PHE A 476 7.36 26.18 25.06
C PHE A 476 8.32 27.00 25.93
N ASP A 477 7.86 27.46 27.09
CA ASP A 477 8.69 28.17 28.07
C ASP A 477 9.78 27.25 28.63
N VAL A 478 9.45 25.98 28.90
CA VAL A 478 10.45 24.96 29.25
C VAL A 478 11.45 24.77 28.12
N VAL A 479 11.02 24.67 26.85
CA VAL A 479 11.94 24.57 25.69
C VAL A 479 12.92 25.75 25.65
N ARG A 480 12.44 26.98 25.87
CA ARG A 480 13.30 28.17 25.94
C ARG A 480 14.25 28.12 27.13
N TRP A 481 13.77 27.67 28.29
CA TRP A 481 14.58 27.56 29.50
C TRP A 481 15.70 26.52 29.34
N VAL A 482 15.42 25.33 28.81
CA VAL A 482 16.46 24.30 28.59
C VAL A 482 17.48 24.73 27.54
N ALA A 483 17.05 25.51 26.53
CA ALA A 483 17.95 26.09 25.53
C ALA A 483 18.86 27.19 26.11
N SER A 484 18.46 27.84 27.20
CA SER A 484 19.25 28.88 27.86
C SER A 484 20.53 28.32 28.49
N SER A 485 21.53 29.18 28.69
CA SER A 485 22.76 28.78 29.38
C SER A 485 22.52 28.34 30.83
N GLU A 486 21.47 28.84 31.48
CA GLU A 486 21.10 28.40 32.83
C GLU A 486 20.57 26.97 32.81
N GLY A 487 19.61 26.68 31.94
CA GLY A 487 19.02 25.35 31.79
C GLY A 487 20.08 24.31 31.44
N GLN A 488 20.93 24.59 30.46
CA GLN A 488 22.03 23.70 30.07
C GLN A 488 22.97 23.39 31.24
N ARG A 489 23.32 24.39 32.07
CA ARG A 489 24.16 24.18 33.27
C ARG A 489 23.44 23.36 34.34
N LYS A 490 22.20 23.70 34.66
CA LYS A 490 21.42 23.01 35.72
C LYS A 490 21.15 21.55 35.38
N LEU A 491 20.88 21.26 34.11
CA LEU A 491 20.65 19.90 33.60
C LEU A 491 21.95 19.14 33.28
N ASN A 492 23.10 19.82 33.29
CA ASN A 492 24.37 19.31 32.78
C ASN A 492 24.20 18.70 31.38
N THR A 493 23.69 19.50 30.44
CA THR A 493 23.43 19.11 29.04
C THR A 493 24.25 19.95 28.06
N ASP A 494 24.52 19.36 26.90
CA ASP A 494 25.16 20.00 25.76
C ASP A 494 24.30 19.78 24.52
N LEU A 495 23.50 20.80 24.20
CA LEU A 495 22.53 20.75 23.11
C LEU A 495 23.18 20.71 21.72
N SER A 496 24.48 21.03 21.61
CA SER A 496 25.21 20.91 20.34
C SER A 496 25.43 19.45 19.93
N LYS A 497 25.40 18.52 20.91
CA LYS A 497 25.46 17.06 20.69
C LYS A 497 24.10 16.45 20.34
N GLY A 498 23.02 17.21 20.51
CA GLY A 498 21.65 16.76 20.27
C GLY A 498 20.66 17.51 21.14
N PHE A 499 19.68 18.13 20.49
CA PHE A 499 18.52 18.74 21.13
C PHE A 499 17.26 18.19 20.46
N ILE A 500 16.70 17.16 21.08
CA ILE A 500 15.55 16.41 20.57
C ILE A 500 14.30 16.82 21.34
N LEU A 501 13.23 17.13 20.62
CA LEU A 501 11.89 17.26 21.19
C LEU A 501 11.04 16.06 20.78
N GLY A 502 10.10 15.65 21.62
CA GLY A 502 9.19 14.58 21.23
C GLY A 502 8.15 14.24 22.25
N GLY A 503 7.22 13.39 21.87
CA GLY A 503 6.13 13.00 22.75
C GLY A 503 5.17 12.01 22.13
N THR A 504 4.20 11.60 22.94
CA THR A 504 3.11 10.72 22.54
C THR A 504 1.82 11.50 22.34
N SER A 505 1.07 11.22 21.27
CA SER A 505 -0.29 11.75 21.06
C SER A 505 -0.37 13.28 21.15
N ALA A 506 -1.07 13.82 22.15
CA ALA A 506 -1.10 15.24 22.47
C ALA A 506 0.29 15.87 22.67
N GLY A 507 1.25 15.14 23.24
CA GLY A 507 2.63 15.61 23.37
C GLY A 507 3.40 15.66 22.04
N ALA A 508 3.07 14.76 21.10
CA ALA A 508 3.56 14.86 19.72
C ALA A 508 2.96 16.07 18.99
N ASN A 509 1.71 16.42 19.27
CA ASN A 509 1.09 17.65 18.78
C ASN A 509 1.84 18.90 19.29
N PHE A 510 2.14 18.96 20.60
CA PHE A 510 2.95 20.02 21.19
C PHE A 510 4.33 20.10 20.56
N THR A 511 5.00 18.96 20.41
CA THR A 511 6.30 18.87 19.73
C THR A 511 6.22 19.53 18.35
N ALA A 512 5.23 19.16 17.53
CA ALA A 512 5.12 19.71 16.18
C ALA A 512 4.88 21.22 16.20
N GLY A 513 3.92 21.71 16.99
CA GLY A 513 3.63 23.15 17.08
C GLY A 513 4.82 23.96 17.63
N ILE A 514 5.47 23.46 18.68
CA ILE A 514 6.63 24.10 19.31
C ILE A 514 7.83 24.14 18.37
N SER A 515 8.13 23.06 17.63
CA SER A 515 9.25 23.07 16.68
C SER A 515 9.06 24.11 15.56
N HIS A 516 7.82 24.35 15.12
CA HIS A 516 7.53 25.44 14.18
C HIS A 516 7.74 26.82 14.84
N LEU A 517 7.22 27.05 16.04
CA LEU A 517 7.41 28.32 16.75
C LEU A 517 8.88 28.59 17.09
N ALA A 518 9.61 27.57 17.54
CA ALA A 518 11.04 27.66 17.84
C ALA A 518 11.84 28.08 16.60
N ARG A 519 11.49 27.55 15.41
CA ARG A 519 12.08 27.99 14.15
C ARG A 519 11.72 29.45 13.85
N ASP A 520 10.45 29.82 13.95
CA ASP A 520 9.95 31.14 13.58
C ASP A 520 10.49 32.24 14.51
N GLU A 521 10.69 31.93 15.79
CA GLU A 521 11.30 32.80 16.80
C GLU A 521 12.85 32.76 16.79
N GLY A 522 13.46 31.91 15.97
CA GLY A 522 14.91 31.82 15.85
C GLY A 522 15.61 31.25 17.09
N LEU A 523 14.99 30.26 17.75
CA LEU A 523 15.55 29.60 18.94
C LEU A 523 16.99 29.12 18.69
N CYS A 524 17.88 29.42 19.65
CA CYS A 524 19.26 28.99 19.64
C CYS A 524 19.64 28.43 21.03
N PRO A 525 20.20 27.20 21.11
CA PRO A 525 20.52 26.27 20.02
C PRO A 525 19.29 25.75 19.25
N LYS A 526 19.47 25.36 17.98
CA LYS A 526 18.40 24.82 17.14
C LYS A 526 18.05 23.39 17.56
N ILE A 527 16.78 23.02 17.42
CA ILE A 527 16.30 21.64 17.56
C ILE A 527 16.98 20.78 16.48
N THR A 528 17.62 19.68 16.88
CA THR A 528 18.35 18.80 15.97
C THR A 528 17.45 17.67 15.46
N GLY A 529 16.53 17.18 16.28
CA GLY A 529 15.62 16.09 15.94
C GLY A 529 14.24 16.23 16.58
N VAL A 530 13.23 15.60 15.98
CA VAL A 530 11.88 15.49 16.54
C VAL A 530 11.38 14.05 16.54
N VAL A 531 10.67 13.65 17.59
CA VAL A 531 10.08 12.31 17.76
C VAL A 531 8.58 12.42 17.92
N PHE A 532 7.83 11.75 17.05
CA PHE A 532 6.37 11.74 17.05
C PHE A 532 5.84 10.31 17.27
N LEU A 533 5.15 10.09 18.38
CA LEU A 533 4.61 8.77 18.74
C LEU A 533 3.08 8.86 18.75
N ALA A 534 2.40 8.14 17.85
CA ALA A 534 0.93 8.22 17.69
C ALA A 534 0.41 9.67 17.65
N GLY A 535 1.08 10.56 16.92
CA GLY A 535 0.83 12.00 17.01
C GLY A 535 -0.49 12.46 16.42
N SER A 536 -0.97 13.63 16.88
CA SER A 536 -2.09 14.34 16.26
C SER A 536 -1.65 15.68 15.69
N PHE A 537 -2.04 16.00 14.45
CA PHE A 537 -1.49 17.13 13.69
C PHE A 537 -2.53 18.02 13.01
N CYS A 538 -3.82 17.70 13.14
CA CYS A 538 -4.90 18.56 12.67
C CYS A 538 -6.22 18.29 13.42
N HIS A 539 -7.02 19.33 13.61
CA HIS A 539 -8.41 19.14 14.00
C HIS A 539 -9.23 18.61 12.80
N PRO A 540 -10.08 17.58 12.96
CA PRO A 540 -10.74 16.91 11.84
C PRO A 540 -11.54 17.84 10.91
N ASP A 541 -12.13 18.89 11.47
CA ASP A 541 -13.00 19.84 10.74
C ASP A 541 -12.25 20.90 9.92
N VAL A 542 -10.93 21.00 10.04
CA VAL A 542 -10.12 21.99 9.32
C VAL A 542 -8.95 21.36 8.54
N ARG A 543 -9.09 20.08 8.19
CA ARG A 543 -8.13 19.38 7.31
C ARG A 543 -7.83 20.23 6.06
N PRO A 544 -6.56 20.37 5.64
CA PRO A 544 -6.21 21.14 4.45
C PRO A 544 -6.94 20.59 3.22
N LYS A 545 -7.71 21.44 2.52
CA LYS A 545 -8.56 21.04 1.39
C LYS A 545 -7.82 20.25 0.30
N LYS A 546 -6.56 20.61 0.04
CA LYS A 546 -5.68 19.97 -0.96
C LYS A 546 -5.26 18.52 -0.60
N TYR A 547 -5.52 18.08 0.62
CA TYR A 547 -5.10 16.76 1.14
C TYR A 547 -6.27 15.97 1.73
N LEU A 548 -7.53 16.36 1.46
CA LEU A 548 -8.69 15.65 2.04
C LEU A 548 -8.76 14.18 1.61
N ASP A 549 -8.33 13.88 0.38
CA ASP A 549 -8.20 12.53 -0.17
C ASP A 549 -7.06 11.70 0.45
N ARG A 550 -6.19 12.33 1.25
CA ARG A 550 -5.04 11.72 1.92
C ARG A 550 -5.20 11.62 3.44
N ILE A 551 -6.26 12.21 4.02
CA ILE A 551 -6.52 12.19 5.47
C ILE A 551 -7.89 11.57 5.73
N MET A 552 -8.02 10.25 5.52
CA MET A 552 -9.29 9.53 5.54
C MET A 552 -9.51 8.75 6.84
N SER A 553 -8.44 8.34 7.53
CA SER A 553 -8.47 7.48 8.72
C SER A 553 -9.43 7.96 9.81
N VAL A 554 -9.56 9.27 9.99
CA VAL A 554 -10.44 9.87 11.01
C VAL A 554 -11.94 9.65 10.75
N ASP A 555 -12.31 9.46 9.47
CA ASP A 555 -13.67 9.16 9.05
C ASP A 555 -13.89 7.64 8.86
N GLU A 556 -12.83 6.90 8.52
CA GLU A 556 -12.85 5.46 8.27
C GLU A 556 -12.83 4.61 9.55
N ILE A 557 -12.12 5.06 10.58
CA ILE A 557 -11.83 4.28 11.79
C ILE A 557 -12.62 4.88 12.96
N ASN A 558 -13.68 4.18 13.37
CA ASN A 558 -14.56 4.61 14.46
C ASN A 558 -14.71 3.59 15.61
N ASP A 559 -14.02 2.45 15.49
CA ASP A 559 -14.14 1.29 16.38
C ASP A 559 -12.80 0.85 17.00
N ALA A 560 -11.71 1.57 16.72
CA ALA A 560 -10.41 1.28 17.30
C ALA A 560 -10.43 1.45 18.84
N PRO A 561 -9.86 0.49 19.60
CA PRO A 561 -9.67 0.65 21.04
C PRO A 561 -8.84 1.90 21.38
N GLY A 562 -9.14 2.53 22.50
CA GLY A 562 -8.39 3.69 23.01
C GLY A 562 -8.80 5.04 22.41
N LEU A 563 -8.89 5.16 21.08
CA LEU A 563 -9.21 6.44 20.43
C LEU A 563 -10.24 6.29 19.31
N THR A 564 -11.31 7.10 19.39
CA THR A 564 -12.36 7.20 18.36
C THR A 564 -12.56 8.66 17.97
N ARG A 565 -13.26 8.92 16.85
CA ARG A 565 -13.69 10.28 16.49
C ARG A 565 -14.44 10.99 17.62
N LYS A 566 -15.32 10.28 18.32
CA LYS A 566 -16.06 10.85 19.47
C LYS A 566 -15.12 11.26 20.61
N SER A 567 -14.11 10.45 20.91
CA SER A 567 -13.09 10.77 21.92
C SER A 567 -12.27 12.00 21.50
N ILE A 568 -11.90 12.10 20.21
CA ILE A 568 -11.20 13.26 19.65
C ILE A 568 -12.01 14.54 19.88
N ASP A 569 -13.29 14.54 19.50
CA ASP A 569 -14.16 15.71 19.65
C ASP A 569 -14.35 16.09 21.13
N TYR A 570 -14.42 15.10 22.02
CA TYR A 570 -14.50 15.31 23.48
C TYR A 570 -13.26 16.01 24.04
N PHE A 571 -12.06 15.50 23.74
CA PHE A 571 -10.80 16.13 24.19
C PHE A 571 -10.61 17.52 23.59
N ALA A 572 -10.96 17.71 22.31
CA ALA A 572 -10.89 19.02 21.66
C ALA A 572 -11.79 20.06 22.35
N GLY A 573 -13.01 19.67 22.75
CA GLY A 573 -13.94 20.53 23.47
C GLY A 573 -13.44 20.94 24.87
N LEU A 574 -12.78 20.02 25.59
CA LEU A 574 -12.18 20.32 26.89
C LEU A 574 -10.94 21.21 26.76
N TYR A 575 -10.07 20.91 25.80
CA TYR A 575 -8.84 21.67 25.55
C TYR A 575 -9.14 23.10 25.09
N GLY A 576 -10.16 23.28 24.25
CA GLY A 576 -10.72 24.59 23.92
C GLY A 576 -9.88 25.45 22.97
N ALA A 577 -8.96 24.85 22.21
CA ALA A 577 -8.21 25.57 21.18
C ALA A 577 -9.08 25.81 19.94
N PRO A 578 -8.95 26.97 19.26
CA PRO A 578 -9.58 27.16 17.95
C PRO A 578 -9.07 26.11 16.95
N PRO A 579 -9.92 25.39 16.22
CA PRO A 579 -9.49 24.35 15.28
C PRO A 579 -8.43 24.82 14.27
N THR A 580 -8.57 26.06 13.80
CA THR A 580 -7.68 26.70 12.82
C THR A 580 -6.35 27.21 13.39
N ASP A 581 -6.16 27.19 14.71
CA ASP A 581 -4.90 27.61 15.31
C ASP A 581 -3.80 26.60 14.94
N LYS A 582 -2.72 27.09 14.30
CA LYS A 582 -1.61 26.26 13.80
C LYS A 582 -0.90 25.50 14.93
N ARG A 583 -1.01 25.95 16.19
CA ARG A 583 -0.44 25.26 17.36
C ARG A 583 -1.21 23.98 17.71
N LEU A 584 -2.53 23.95 17.48
CA LEU A 584 -3.35 22.74 17.57
C LEU A 584 -3.30 21.92 16.27
N SER A 585 -3.29 22.60 15.13
CA SER A 585 -3.30 21.98 13.80
C SER A 585 -2.01 22.27 13.02
N PRO A 586 -0.86 21.67 13.38
CA PRO A 586 0.42 21.88 12.70
C PRO A 586 0.41 21.67 11.18
N LEU A 587 -0.48 20.83 10.64
CA LEU A 587 -0.64 20.68 9.18
C LEU A 587 -1.10 21.97 8.46
N LEU A 588 -1.49 23.01 9.22
CA LEU A 588 -1.86 24.32 8.69
C LEU A 588 -0.68 25.31 8.63
N PHE A 589 0.53 24.95 9.09
CA PHE A 589 1.71 25.80 8.85
C PHE A 589 2.00 25.89 7.34
N ASP A 590 2.39 27.08 6.89
CA ASP A 590 2.64 27.35 5.45
C ASP A 590 3.94 26.68 4.97
N SER A 591 4.86 26.42 5.89
CA SER A 591 6.13 25.75 5.64
C SER A 591 6.48 24.84 6.81
N HIS A 592 6.96 23.64 6.47
CA HIS A 592 7.48 22.66 7.40
C HIS A 592 9.02 22.58 7.40
N ALA A 593 9.68 23.38 6.56
CA ALA A 593 11.13 23.36 6.43
C ALA A 593 11.80 23.91 7.70
N GLY A 594 12.95 23.33 8.06
CA GLY A 594 13.83 23.87 9.09
C GLY A 594 13.34 23.78 10.53
N ILE A 595 12.29 23.00 10.82
CA ILE A 595 11.83 22.76 12.21
C ILE A 595 12.79 21.84 13.00
N ALA A 596 13.54 21.00 12.29
CA ALA A 596 14.61 20.12 12.78
C ALA A 596 15.46 19.65 11.58
N LYS A 597 16.50 18.85 11.83
CA LYS A 597 17.24 18.15 10.75
C LYS A 597 16.67 16.77 10.44
N LYS A 598 16.22 16.07 11.49
CA LYS A 598 15.72 14.70 11.41
C LYS A 598 14.39 14.54 12.14
N ALA A 599 13.52 13.67 11.65
CA ALA A 599 12.26 13.32 12.31
C ALA A 599 12.05 11.81 12.39
N TYR A 600 11.62 11.32 13.55
CA TYR A 600 11.22 9.92 13.73
C TYR A 600 9.73 9.82 14.02
N PHE A 601 9.03 8.90 13.35
CA PHE A 601 7.61 8.62 13.52
C PHE A 601 7.37 7.18 13.96
N ALA A 602 6.52 6.99 14.95
CA ALA A 602 5.85 5.73 15.23
C ALA A 602 4.34 5.92 15.03
N ILE A 603 3.78 5.28 14.00
CA ILE A 603 2.41 5.49 13.53
C ILE A 603 1.58 4.23 13.77
N CYS A 604 0.42 4.36 14.41
CA CYS A 604 -0.52 3.26 14.60
C CYS A 604 -1.40 3.09 13.36
N GLY A 605 -1.57 1.85 12.88
CA GLY A 605 -2.29 1.58 11.63
C GLY A 605 -3.82 1.58 11.77
N TRP A 606 -4.35 1.06 12.89
CA TRP A 606 -5.77 1.09 13.22
C TRP A 606 -6.08 2.26 14.14
N ASP A 607 -5.79 3.48 13.67
CA ASP A 607 -5.86 4.71 14.44
C ASP A 607 -6.51 5.82 13.60
N PRO A 608 -7.55 6.54 14.11
CA PRO A 608 -8.13 7.67 13.39
C PRO A 608 -7.12 8.78 13.06
N ARG A 609 -5.97 8.86 13.73
CA ARG A 609 -4.89 9.83 13.46
C ARG A 609 -3.79 9.33 12.52
N ARG A 610 -3.90 8.11 11.98
CA ARG A 610 -2.88 7.50 11.11
C ARG A 610 -2.50 8.42 9.95
N ASP A 611 -3.49 8.86 9.17
CA ASP A 611 -3.21 9.49 7.90
C ASP A 611 -2.63 10.90 8.04
N GLU A 612 -2.99 11.65 9.09
CA GLU A 612 -2.38 12.95 9.35
C GLU A 612 -0.90 12.82 9.76
N ALA A 613 -0.51 11.73 10.40
CA ALA A 613 0.89 11.44 10.71
C ALA A 613 1.69 11.06 9.45
N ILE A 614 1.14 10.19 8.60
CA ILE A 614 1.74 9.82 7.30
C ILE A 614 1.90 11.06 6.42
N LEU A 615 0.87 11.90 6.36
CA LEU A 615 0.91 13.15 5.60
C LEU A 615 1.99 14.10 6.15
N LEU A 616 2.06 14.30 7.47
CA LEU A 616 3.09 15.18 8.03
C LEU A 616 4.49 14.66 7.71
N ASP A 617 4.74 13.36 7.84
CA ASP A 617 6.02 12.74 7.48
C ASP A 617 6.41 13.05 6.02
N GLN A 618 5.50 12.82 5.08
CA GLN A 618 5.69 13.15 3.66
C GLN A 618 5.99 14.64 3.45
N LEU A 619 5.26 15.54 4.14
CA LEU A 619 5.48 16.98 4.05
C LEU A 619 6.83 17.41 4.66
N LEU A 620 7.31 16.74 5.71
CA LEU A 620 8.65 16.98 6.28
C LEU A 620 9.74 16.55 5.29
N GLN A 621 9.58 15.38 4.65
CA GLN A 621 10.50 14.91 3.61
C GLN A 621 10.56 15.87 2.42
N GLU A 622 9.40 16.30 1.91
CA GLU A 622 9.29 17.30 0.84
C GLU A 622 9.96 18.62 1.22
N ALA A 623 9.90 19.00 2.51
CA ALA A 623 10.55 20.19 3.05
C ALA A 623 12.06 20.02 3.33
N GLY A 624 12.64 18.85 3.01
CA GLY A 624 14.07 18.57 3.08
C GLY A 624 14.56 17.99 4.41
N LEU A 625 13.67 17.55 5.30
CA LEU A 625 14.06 16.83 6.51
C LEU A 625 14.32 15.36 6.17
N SER A 626 15.34 14.77 6.80
CA SER A 626 15.50 13.31 6.75
C SER A 626 14.53 12.71 7.75
N THR A 627 13.69 11.77 7.32
CA THR A 627 12.72 11.14 8.23
C THR A 627 12.85 9.62 8.25
N LYS A 628 12.42 9.02 9.36
CA LYS A 628 12.23 7.57 9.51
C LYS A 628 10.89 7.32 10.15
N SER A 629 10.09 6.43 9.57
CA SER A 629 8.77 6.08 10.07
C SER A 629 8.62 4.57 10.25
N HIS A 630 8.04 4.16 11.38
CA HIS A 630 7.53 2.81 11.56
C HIS A 630 6.00 2.85 11.67
N ILE A 631 5.32 2.13 10.79
CA ILE A 631 3.86 2.01 10.80
C ILE A 631 3.48 0.63 11.34
N TYR A 632 2.72 0.62 12.43
CA TYR A 632 2.28 -0.58 13.13
C TYR A 632 0.88 -0.98 12.67
N SER A 633 0.82 -1.73 11.56
CA SER A 633 -0.43 -2.20 10.94
C SER A 633 -1.37 -2.88 11.95
N GLY A 634 -2.64 -2.48 11.93
CA GLY A 634 -3.70 -3.08 12.72
C GLY A 634 -3.68 -2.78 14.22
N LEU A 635 -2.69 -2.04 14.70
CA LEU A 635 -2.58 -1.69 16.11
C LEU A 635 -3.22 -0.32 16.41
N PRO A 636 -3.90 -0.20 17.56
CA PRO A 636 -4.60 1.03 17.92
C PRO A 636 -3.67 2.11 18.48
N HIS A 637 -4.24 3.30 18.65
CA HIS A 637 -3.57 4.49 19.14
C HIS A 637 -2.82 4.23 20.45
N GLY A 638 -1.50 4.41 20.44
CA GLY A 638 -0.66 4.31 21.63
C GLY A 638 -0.62 2.93 22.28
N PHE A 639 -0.86 1.85 21.52
CA PHE A 639 -0.96 0.46 22.01
C PHE A 639 0.16 0.04 22.99
N TRP A 640 1.37 0.57 22.82
CA TRP A 640 2.53 0.29 23.67
C TRP A 640 2.36 0.79 25.10
N THR A 641 1.59 1.87 25.33
CA THR A 641 1.29 2.40 26.67
C THR A 641 0.24 1.57 27.40
N THR A 642 -0.64 0.91 26.65
CA THR A 642 -1.74 0.12 27.22
C THR A 642 -1.30 -1.32 27.50
N CYS A 643 -0.51 -1.92 26.61
CA CYS A 643 -0.10 -3.33 26.70
C CYS A 643 1.41 -3.47 26.53
N THR A 644 2.18 -2.99 27.52
CA THR A 644 3.65 -2.93 27.51
C THR A 644 4.32 -4.30 27.33
N ASP A 645 3.69 -5.37 27.80
CA ASP A 645 4.28 -6.72 27.83
C ASP A 645 4.19 -7.48 26.52
N LEU A 646 3.35 -7.03 25.58
CA LEU A 646 3.15 -7.69 24.30
C LEU A 646 4.44 -7.69 23.46
N PRO A 647 4.72 -8.76 22.69
CA PRO A 647 5.89 -8.80 21.81
C PRO A 647 5.98 -7.60 20.87
N VAL A 648 4.83 -7.13 20.36
CA VAL A 648 4.80 -5.99 19.46
C VAL A 648 5.09 -4.65 20.14
N SER A 649 4.75 -4.49 21.42
CA SER A 649 5.12 -3.30 22.23
C SER A 649 6.61 -3.29 22.54
N LYS A 650 7.19 -4.46 22.81
CA LYS A 650 8.64 -4.62 22.97
C LYS A 650 9.39 -4.32 21.67
N LYS A 651 8.86 -4.77 20.53
CA LYS A 651 9.39 -4.41 19.22
C LYS A 651 9.32 -2.89 18.98
N TRP A 652 8.19 -2.26 19.28
CA TRP A 652 8.06 -0.80 19.19
C TRP A 652 9.14 -0.07 20.00
N LEU A 653 9.41 -0.52 21.22
CA LEU A 653 10.43 0.09 22.07
C LEU A 653 11.84 -0.05 21.47
N GLN A 654 12.15 -1.19 20.85
CA GLN A 654 13.41 -1.40 20.14
C GLN A 654 13.53 -0.49 18.91
N ASP A 655 12.45 -0.34 18.14
CA ASP A 655 12.40 0.54 16.97
C ASP A 655 12.57 2.02 17.40
N LEU A 656 11.95 2.41 18.52
CA LEU A 656 12.11 3.74 19.13
C LEU A 656 13.55 4.02 19.56
N LEU A 657 14.21 3.05 20.24
CA LEU A 657 15.61 3.17 20.64
C LEU A 657 16.52 3.42 19.42
N GLN A 658 16.30 2.66 18.35
CA GLN A 658 17.04 2.84 17.10
C GLN A 658 16.73 4.19 16.44
N GLY A 659 15.47 4.62 16.48
CA GLY A 659 15.03 5.92 15.99
C GLY A 659 15.72 7.07 16.70
N VAL A 660 15.71 7.08 18.03
CA VAL A 660 16.36 8.12 18.85
C VAL A 660 17.88 8.08 18.70
N HIS A 661 18.49 6.89 18.64
CA HIS A 661 19.92 6.76 18.36
C HIS A 661 20.29 7.42 17.02
N TRP A 662 19.52 7.13 15.96
CA TRP A 662 19.72 7.75 14.65
C TRP A 662 19.52 9.28 14.63
N LEU A 663 18.70 9.83 15.54
CA LEU A 663 18.56 11.28 15.69
C LEU A 663 19.79 11.94 16.35
N LEU A 664 20.58 11.18 17.10
CA LEU A 664 21.81 11.64 17.76
C LEU A 664 23.05 11.57 16.85
N GLU A 665 23.07 10.65 15.89
CA GLU A 665 24.08 10.59 14.81
C GLU A 665 23.99 11.81 13.87
#